data_AF-A0A8C6Q145-F1
#
_entry.id   AF-A0A8C6Q145-F1
#
_cell.length_a   1.000
_cell.length_b   1.000
_cell.length_c   1.000
_cell.angle_alpha   90.00
_cell.angle_beta   90.00
_cell.angle_gamma   90.00
#
_symmetry.space_group_name_H-M   'P 1'
#
loop_
_entity.id
_entity.type
_entity.pdbx_description
1 polymer ?
#
loop_
_entity_poly.entity_id
_entity_poly.type
_entity_poly.pdbx_seq_one_letter_code
_entity_poly.pdbx_strand_id
1 'polypeptide(L)'
;MPVHFAFSTQHPVPSLGITELLMCQKQSDFSPLMCPACPFHWPQRAEDTGGLSERSLVWEKKKSLSFSLSPAEPCNMNFTDSEGNVEILQPLDSGVECSYFITVYLGYGIEVQVLNVSVMEGEQVMVEDTGGQEPFILANESVLMRGLVLRSWSNQISIRFRGNQRLNSGFLRLHYQAFVLSCSFPKEPAAGEVSVTHLHAGGEAFFRCFTGYKLQGPKMLTCRNATTPYWSGKEPRCVASCGGMIKNATYGRIVSPGFPGNYSNNLTCHWVLEAPEGQRLHIHFEKVALAEDDDRLLIKNGNNIDSPPIYDSYEVEYLPNEGVLSTDRYLFVEFTTDGSVTSTGAAIRYEAFAKGMCYEPFVKYGNFSSSDATYNLGAVVEFSCDPGYTLEQGSVVIECVDSQNPQWNETEPACRAVCSGEITDSAGVVLSPYWPEAYDKGQDCIWGIHVEEDKRIMLDIQVLNLGKNDQLTFYDGDDLTANILGQYSGTRPHFKLYTSMADVTIQFQSDPATNIYGYNNGFVVHFFEVPRNDTCPELPEIPNGWKSTSHPDLIHGTVVTYQCYPGFTLVGSEILMCQWDLTWSGDVPRCDEVLTCRDPGNVEHSRKVMTGSRFAVGATVQFICNKGYILSGSSVLTCYNRDSAVPKWSDRLPKCIAEKYEPCRNPGAVSTSVQSSEKAFYQAGETLTFSCSSGYELQGGATIYCVPGHPSHNNYLFLFLKIAQKSWFFSILSSSDVNMDYSMEGTNITLAVFIPTAIILLQRLFFLSLFRFQGKSVRMPASSPPYDNMMEESAFDNPIYESGVSTDVLSMRDVDSQNTSVLS
;
A
#
# COMPACT_ATOMS: atom_id res chain seq x y z
N MET A 1 13.43 -40.18 -41.70
CA MET A 1 14.16 -41.29 -41.04
C MET A 1 15.41 -40.73 -40.35
N PRO A 2 15.97 -41.38 -39.31
CA PRO A 2 16.69 -40.63 -38.25
C PRO A 2 18.11 -41.11 -37.89
N VAL A 3 18.80 -40.27 -37.10
CA VAL A 3 20.09 -40.44 -36.37
C VAL A 3 19.99 -39.45 -35.19
N HIS A 4 20.09 -39.74 -33.88
CA HIS A 4 20.44 -40.90 -33.04
C HIS A 4 21.88 -41.42 -33.19
N PHE A 5 22.74 -41.45 -32.17
CA PHE A 5 22.59 -41.37 -30.70
C PHE A 5 23.56 -40.30 -30.12
N ALA A 6 23.41 -39.63 -28.97
CA ALA A 6 22.72 -39.86 -27.68
C ALA A 6 23.47 -40.75 -26.66
N PHE A 7 23.82 -40.21 -25.48
CA PHE A 7 23.78 -40.78 -24.09
C PHE A 7 24.31 -39.64 -23.15
N SER A 8 23.65 -39.15 -22.08
CA SER A 8 23.05 -39.80 -20.89
C SER A 8 24.13 -40.28 -19.88
N THR A 9 24.07 -40.05 -18.55
CA THR A 9 23.03 -39.49 -17.64
C THR A 9 23.65 -39.00 -16.31
N GLN A 10 22.94 -38.18 -15.52
CA GLN A 10 22.43 -38.56 -14.17
C GLN A 10 21.71 -37.40 -13.42
N HIS A 11 20.53 -37.70 -12.86
CA HIS A 11 19.84 -36.99 -11.77
C HIS A 11 19.25 -38.07 -10.82
N PRO A 12 18.97 -37.74 -9.55
CA PRO A 12 17.56 -37.62 -9.18
C PRO A 12 17.22 -36.45 -8.23
N VAL A 13 15.91 -36.18 -8.14
CA VAL A 13 15.21 -35.11 -7.39
C VAL A 13 14.19 -35.83 -6.47
N PRO A 14 13.95 -35.41 -5.20
CA PRO A 14 12.81 -34.53 -4.87
C PRO A 14 13.05 -33.64 -3.61
N SER A 15 12.13 -32.85 -3.02
CA SER A 15 10.65 -32.80 -3.08
C SER A 15 10.05 -31.46 -2.59
N LEU A 16 8.96 -30.99 -3.23
CA LEU A 16 7.84 -30.12 -2.77
C LEU A 16 8.12 -28.83 -1.94
N GLY A 17 7.38 -27.72 -2.03
CA GLY A 17 6.24 -27.35 -2.90
C GLY A 17 5.05 -26.73 -2.11
N ILE A 18 4.30 -25.78 -2.73
CA ILE A 18 3.09 -25.09 -2.20
C ILE A 18 3.46 -24.01 -1.12
N THR A 19 2.89 -22.79 -1.02
CA THR A 19 1.61 -22.18 -1.49
C THR A 19 1.75 -20.74 -2.06
N GLU A 20 0.61 -20.08 -2.34
CA GLU A 20 0.34 -18.77 -2.96
C GLU A 20 0.81 -17.49 -2.22
N LEU A 21 0.57 -16.33 -2.87
CA LEU A 21 0.79 -14.97 -2.34
C LEU A 21 -0.39 -14.48 -1.50
N LEU A 22 -0.11 -13.58 -0.56
CA LEU A 22 -0.90 -12.35 -0.38
C LEU A 22 0.02 -11.21 0.11
N MET A 23 -0.45 -9.97 0.03
CA MET A 23 0.40 -8.76 0.08
C MET A 23 0.89 -8.39 1.49
N CYS A 24 2.00 -7.64 1.55
CA CYS A 24 2.02 -6.41 2.36
C CYS A 24 2.98 -5.37 1.75
N GLN A 25 2.83 -4.10 2.13
CA GLN A 25 3.47 -2.96 1.46
C GLN A 25 4.81 -2.54 2.07
N LYS A 26 5.59 -1.83 1.24
CA LYS A 26 6.63 -0.83 1.58
C LYS A 26 7.15 -0.80 3.04
N GLN A 27 8.44 -1.06 3.19
CA GLN A 27 9.31 0.02 3.69
C GLN A 27 10.64 0.05 2.92
N SER A 28 11.20 1.24 2.74
CA SER A 28 12.30 1.50 1.81
C SER A 28 13.65 1.52 2.53
N ASP A 29 14.43 0.46 2.35
CA ASP A 29 15.86 0.44 2.64
C ASP A 29 16.54 -0.49 1.64
N PHE A 30 17.44 0.03 0.79
CA PHE A 30 18.60 -0.69 0.26
C PHE A 30 19.51 0.21 -0.57
N SER A 31 20.80 0.21 -0.25
CA SER A 31 21.86 0.64 -1.17
C SER A 31 22.30 -0.52 -2.05
N PRO A 32 22.59 -0.28 -3.35
CA PRO A 32 23.71 -0.94 -4.02
C PRO A 32 24.77 0.10 -4.39
N LEU A 33 26.05 -0.06 -4.04
CA LEU A 33 27.04 -1.05 -4.50
C LEU A 33 27.59 -0.80 -5.91
N MET A 34 28.92 -0.79 -5.96
CA MET A 34 29.78 -0.32 -7.05
C MET A 34 29.81 -1.27 -8.26
N CYS A 35 30.00 -0.70 -9.46
CA CYS A 35 30.55 -1.35 -10.65
C CYS A 35 31.07 -0.27 -11.64
N PRO A 36 31.98 -0.57 -12.58
CA PRO A 36 33.32 -1.13 -12.37
C PRO A 36 34.42 -0.14 -12.84
N ALA A 37 35.70 -0.45 -12.61
CA ALA A 37 36.82 0.44 -12.97
C ALA A 37 37.44 0.13 -14.35
N CYS A 38 37.80 1.19 -15.09
CA CYS A 38 38.76 1.18 -16.21
C CYS A 38 39.52 2.53 -16.28
N PRO A 39 40.73 2.61 -16.89
CA PRO A 39 41.80 3.48 -16.38
C PRO A 39 42.40 4.48 -17.41
N PHE A 40 43.54 5.11 -17.02
CA PHE A 40 44.43 6.01 -17.79
C PHE A 40 43.96 7.47 -17.96
N HIS A 41 44.84 8.49 -18.05
CA HIS A 41 46.13 8.73 -17.36
C HIS A 41 46.50 10.22 -17.55
N TRP A 42 46.81 10.97 -16.49
CA TRP A 42 47.31 12.35 -16.62
C TRP A 42 48.86 12.40 -16.57
N PRO A 43 49.53 13.24 -17.39
CA PRO A 43 50.95 13.56 -17.25
C PRO A 43 51.19 14.77 -16.33
N GLN A 44 52.31 14.79 -15.62
CA GLN A 44 52.71 15.85 -14.68
C GLN A 44 53.71 16.84 -15.28
N ARG A 45 53.59 18.15 -14.98
CA ARG A 45 54.70 18.98 -14.44
C ARG A 45 54.29 20.40 -14.01
N ALA A 46 54.84 20.85 -12.86
CA ALA A 46 55.30 22.22 -12.51
C ALA A 46 54.32 23.43 -12.61
N GLU A 47 54.39 24.48 -11.78
CA GLU A 47 55.27 24.75 -10.63
C GLU A 47 54.62 25.68 -9.58
N ASP A 48 55.27 25.79 -8.42
CA ASP A 48 54.84 26.38 -7.15
C ASP A 48 54.15 27.77 -7.14
N THR A 49 53.20 27.97 -6.23
CA THR A 49 53.43 28.71 -4.95
C THR A 49 52.17 28.81 -4.07
N GLY A 50 52.34 28.98 -2.75
CA GLY A 50 51.28 29.48 -1.85
C GLY A 50 50.49 28.43 -1.06
N GLY A 51 51.15 27.68 -0.18
CA GLY A 51 50.48 26.69 0.67
C GLY A 51 49.65 27.30 1.83
N LEU A 52 48.36 27.00 1.86
CA LEU A 52 47.50 27.09 3.04
C LEU A 52 46.83 25.74 3.26
N SER A 53 47.04 25.14 4.44
CA SER A 53 46.51 23.82 4.77
C SER A 53 44.98 23.82 4.76
N GLU A 54 44.39 22.81 4.15
CA GLU A 54 43.03 22.40 4.52
C GLU A 54 42.97 22.19 6.03
N ARG A 55 41.91 22.69 6.67
CA ARG A 55 41.51 22.26 8.01
C ARG A 55 40.14 21.63 7.92
N SER A 56 40.11 20.32 8.09
CA SER A 56 38.89 19.57 8.33
C SER A 56 38.13 20.22 9.50
N LEU A 57 36.92 20.70 9.27
CA LEU A 57 36.04 21.20 10.33
C LEU A 57 35.46 20.00 11.11
N VAL A 58 36.32 19.42 11.96
CA VAL A 58 35.90 18.51 13.02
C VAL A 58 35.01 19.29 13.98
N TRP A 59 33.79 18.81 14.18
CA TRP A 59 32.86 19.38 15.15
C TRP A 59 33.38 19.12 16.59
N GLU A 60 34.15 20.06 17.12
CA GLU A 60 34.51 20.07 18.54
C GLU A 60 33.24 20.20 19.40
N LYS A 61 32.88 19.13 20.12
CA LYS A 61 31.98 19.22 21.27
C LYS A 61 32.64 20.06 22.36
N LYS A 62 32.45 21.39 22.30
CA LYS A 62 32.89 22.30 23.35
C LYS A 62 32.21 21.92 24.67
N LYS A 63 33.03 21.87 25.74
CA LYS A 63 32.60 21.48 27.08
C LYS A 63 31.50 22.41 27.59
N SER A 64 30.56 21.84 28.31
CA SER A 64 29.63 22.57 29.17
C SER A 64 30.41 23.42 30.19
N LEU A 65 30.42 24.74 29.99
CA LEU A 65 30.86 25.70 30.99
C LEU A 65 29.66 26.10 31.83
N SER A 66 29.64 25.68 33.09
CA SER A 66 28.62 26.04 34.06
C SER A 66 28.73 27.52 34.44
N PHE A 67 27.83 28.35 33.93
CA PHE A 67 27.65 29.72 34.40
C PHE A 67 26.52 29.81 35.43
N SER A 68 26.67 30.74 36.36
CA SER A 68 25.75 31.00 37.48
C SER A 68 24.46 31.70 37.04
N LEU A 69 23.40 31.58 37.85
CA LEU A 69 22.10 32.21 37.64
C LEU A 69 22.21 33.71 37.26
N SER A 70 21.54 34.07 36.18
CA SER A 70 21.05 35.43 35.89
C SER A 70 19.59 35.32 35.40
N PRO A 71 18.62 36.03 36.00
CA PRO A 71 17.22 35.96 35.59
C PRO A 71 16.89 36.91 34.43
N ALA A 72 15.88 36.53 33.64
CA ALA A 72 15.36 37.19 32.43
C ALA A 72 16.35 37.31 31.25
N GLU A 73 15.90 36.83 30.08
CA GLU A 73 16.59 37.05 28.81
C GLU A 73 16.27 38.46 28.27
N PRO A 74 17.21 39.15 27.60
CA PRO A 74 17.00 40.54 27.22
C PRO A 74 16.06 40.68 26.02
N CYS A 75 15.04 41.52 26.19
CA CYS A 75 14.19 42.03 25.12
C CYS A 75 15.02 42.60 23.97
N ASN A 76 14.68 42.25 22.72
CA ASN A 76 15.39 42.57 21.47
C ASN A 76 16.73 41.82 21.28
N MET A 77 16.67 40.50 21.05
CA MET A 77 17.82 39.68 20.64
C MET A 77 17.83 39.39 19.14
N ASN A 78 19.04 39.23 18.58
CA ASN A 78 19.26 38.74 17.23
C ASN A 78 19.88 37.33 17.27
N PHE A 79 19.25 36.37 16.62
CA PHE A 79 19.71 34.98 16.47
C PHE A 79 20.31 34.77 15.07
N THR A 80 21.44 34.05 14.98
CA THR A 80 22.14 33.80 13.69
C THR A 80 22.59 32.36 13.48
N ASP A 81 22.44 31.49 14.48
CA ASP A 81 22.69 30.06 14.35
C ASP A 81 21.64 29.39 13.46
N SER A 82 22.02 28.27 12.82
CA SER A 82 21.15 27.53 11.88
C SER A 82 19.97 26.80 12.54
N GLU A 83 19.99 26.65 13.86
CA GLU A 83 18.93 26.05 14.67
C GLU A 83 18.96 26.70 16.06
N GLY A 84 17.80 26.90 16.68
CA GLY A 84 17.74 27.43 18.04
C GLY A 84 16.35 27.39 18.67
N ASN A 85 16.28 27.82 19.92
CA ASN A 85 15.01 28.01 20.63
C ASN A 85 14.91 29.48 21.03
N VAL A 86 13.77 30.11 20.73
CA VAL A 86 13.38 31.42 21.25
C VAL A 86 12.39 31.17 22.39
N GLU A 87 12.85 31.39 23.61
CA GLU A 87 12.03 31.37 24.82
C GLU A 87 11.71 32.81 25.22
N ILE A 88 10.42 33.10 25.45
CA ILE A 88 9.93 34.40 25.87
C ILE A 88 9.35 34.22 27.27
N LEU A 89 10.11 34.67 28.26
CA LEU A 89 9.88 34.40 29.67
C LEU A 89 9.95 35.67 30.53
N GLN A 90 8.90 35.86 31.34
CA GLN A 90 8.81 36.84 32.44
C GLN A 90 8.58 38.32 32.00
N PRO A 91 8.62 39.32 32.91
CA PRO A 91 7.38 40.00 33.28
C PRO A 91 7.48 41.49 32.94
N LEU A 92 7.04 41.87 31.73
CA LEU A 92 7.21 43.22 31.22
C LEU A 92 6.53 44.29 32.08
N ASP A 93 7.32 45.25 32.54
CA ASP A 93 6.84 46.54 33.01
C ASP A 93 6.18 47.32 31.86
N SER A 94 5.35 48.32 32.18
CA SER A 94 4.33 48.87 31.28
C SER A 94 4.80 49.21 29.85
N GLY A 95 4.27 48.45 28.87
CA GLY A 95 4.13 48.89 27.48
C GLY A 95 5.34 48.71 26.56
N VAL A 96 6.34 47.90 26.94
CA VAL A 96 7.49 47.59 26.07
C VAL A 96 7.08 46.62 24.94
N GLU A 97 7.59 46.85 23.73
CA GLU A 97 7.51 45.94 22.58
C GLU A 97 8.87 45.23 22.43
N CYS A 98 8.87 43.91 22.32
CA CYS A 98 10.09 43.10 22.12
C CYS A 98 10.08 42.46 20.74
N SER A 99 11.09 42.75 19.93
CA SER A 99 11.27 42.20 18.57
C SER A 99 12.50 41.28 18.55
N TYR A 100 12.30 39.98 18.37
CA TYR A 100 13.37 39.00 18.21
C TYR A 100 13.62 38.76 16.72
N PHE A 101 14.82 39.07 16.25
CA PHE A 101 15.19 38.90 14.85
C PHE A 101 15.95 37.60 14.67
N ILE A 102 15.61 36.81 13.65
CA ILE A 102 16.35 35.58 13.29
C ILE A 102 16.86 35.77 11.87
N THR A 103 18.18 35.67 11.69
CA THR A 103 18.86 35.91 10.41
C THR A 103 19.82 34.77 10.12
N VAL A 104 19.42 33.87 9.22
CA VAL A 104 20.23 32.71 8.82
C VAL A 104 21.06 33.02 7.56
N TYR A 105 21.85 32.06 7.08
CA TYR A 105 22.67 32.25 5.88
C TYR A 105 21.83 32.55 4.63
N LEU A 106 22.37 33.34 3.70
CA LEU A 106 21.73 33.55 2.38
C LEU A 106 21.52 32.19 1.69
N GLY A 107 20.35 32.02 1.07
CA GLY A 107 19.95 30.76 0.44
C GLY A 107 19.35 29.73 1.39
N TYR A 108 19.03 30.14 2.63
CA TYR A 108 18.27 29.34 3.60
C TYR A 108 17.02 30.09 4.03
N GLY A 109 15.93 29.35 4.22
CA GLY A 109 14.65 29.80 4.76
C GLY A 109 14.54 29.43 6.24
N ILE A 110 13.62 30.06 6.95
CA ILE A 110 13.43 29.82 8.39
C ILE A 110 12.10 29.09 8.61
N GLU A 111 12.17 27.86 9.10
CA GLU A 111 11.02 27.14 9.64
C GLU A 111 10.94 27.38 11.15
N VAL A 112 9.74 27.65 11.67
CA VAL A 112 9.48 27.89 13.10
C VAL A 112 8.37 26.97 13.60
N GLN A 113 8.67 26.14 14.60
CA GLN A 113 7.72 25.26 15.25
C GLN A 113 7.28 25.83 16.61
N VAL A 114 5.96 25.92 16.82
CA VAL A 114 5.36 26.39 18.08
C VAL A 114 5.34 25.26 19.12
N LEU A 115 6.41 25.14 19.91
CA LEU A 115 6.54 24.08 20.93
C LEU A 115 5.56 24.25 22.09
N ASN A 116 5.35 25.50 22.53
CA ASN A 116 4.41 25.83 23.61
C ASN A 116 3.98 27.31 23.52
N VAL A 117 2.71 27.60 23.76
CA VAL A 117 2.14 28.96 23.63
C VAL A 117 1.00 29.15 24.63
N SER A 118 0.99 30.30 25.31
CA SER A 118 -0.15 30.80 26.09
C SER A 118 -0.23 32.33 25.97
N VAL A 119 -1.12 32.83 25.11
CA VAL A 119 -1.36 34.26 24.92
C VAL A 119 -2.58 34.69 25.72
N MET A 120 -2.46 35.74 26.53
CA MET A 120 -3.57 36.30 27.33
C MET A 120 -4.39 37.32 26.54
N GLU A 121 -5.64 37.54 26.98
CA GLU A 121 -6.55 38.52 26.41
C GLU A 121 -5.98 39.96 26.55
N GLY A 122 -5.46 40.50 25.44
CA GLY A 122 -4.81 41.81 25.37
C GLY A 122 -3.28 41.78 25.21
N GLU A 123 -2.67 40.61 25.05
CA GLU A 123 -1.30 40.45 24.54
C GLU A 123 -1.32 40.25 23.02
N GLN A 124 -0.26 40.67 22.31
CA GLN A 124 -0.14 40.50 20.85
C GLN A 124 1.17 39.78 20.50
N VAL A 125 1.11 38.84 19.55
CA VAL A 125 2.27 38.12 19.00
C VAL A 125 2.19 38.18 17.49
N MET A 126 3.22 38.70 16.83
CA MET A 126 3.31 38.75 15.36
C MET A 126 4.60 38.07 14.90
N VAL A 127 4.49 37.20 13.90
CA VAL A 127 5.65 36.60 13.20
C VAL A 127 5.64 37.13 11.77
N GLU A 128 6.68 37.86 11.39
CA GLU A 128 6.83 38.55 10.11
C GLU A 128 8.06 38.03 9.35
N ASP A 129 7.91 37.69 8.08
CA ASP A 129 9.02 37.56 7.13
C ASP A 129 9.55 38.95 6.80
N THR A 130 10.85 39.19 6.99
CA THR A 130 11.49 40.50 6.82
C THR A 130 12.60 40.50 5.77
N GLY A 131 12.83 39.39 5.06
CA GLY A 131 13.82 39.32 3.97
C GLY A 131 13.25 39.64 2.57
N GLY A 132 11.95 39.94 2.47
CA GLY A 132 11.28 40.44 1.27
C GLY A 132 11.48 41.94 1.02
N GLN A 133 10.78 42.48 0.02
CA GLN A 133 10.73 43.94 -0.22
C GLN A 133 9.79 44.68 0.74
N GLU A 134 8.75 44.00 1.21
CA GLU A 134 7.83 44.44 2.26
C GLU A 134 7.68 43.30 3.28
N PRO A 135 7.45 43.60 4.57
CA PRO A 135 7.32 42.56 5.59
C PRO A 135 5.99 41.81 5.44
N PHE A 136 6.04 40.48 5.45
CA PHE A 136 4.86 39.62 5.26
C PHE A 136 4.51 38.86 6.55
N ILE A 137 3.28 38.98 7.03
CA ILE A 137 2.83 38.33 8.27
C ILE A 137 2.64 36.83 8.03
N LEU A 138 3.48 36.02 8.69
CA LEU A 138 3.41 34.55 8.69
C LEU A 138 2.39 34.02 9.71
N ALA A 139 2.27 34.68 10.86
CA ALA A 139 1.25 34.38 11.87
C ALA A 139 0.99 35.55 12.82
N ASN A 140 -0.18 35.52 13.47
CA ASN A 140 -0.60 36.45 14.51
C ASN A 140 -1.13 35.70 15.76
N GLU A 141 -1.54 36.43 16.79
CA GLU A 141 -2.03 35.89 18.06
C GLU A 141 -3.24 34.96 17.93
N SER A 142 -4.08 35.10 16.89
CA SER A 142 -5.27 34.25 16.69
C SER A 142 -4.99 32.94 15.93
N VAL A 143 -3.80 32.77 15.36
CA VAL A 143 -3.42 31.57 14.58
C VAL A 143 -2.35 30.73 15.29
N LEU A 144 -1.54 31.34 16.17
CA LEU A 144 -0.45 30.68 16.89
C LEU A 144 -0.94 29.60 17.88
N MET A 145 -1.00 28.36 17.40
CA MET A 145 -1.41 27.16 18.13
C MET A 145 -0.22 26.23 18.35
N ARG A 146 -0.22 25.47 19.46
CA ARG A 146 0.83 24.49 19.77
C ARG A 146 0.89 23.40 18.69
N GLY A 147 2.10 23.15 18.16
CA GLY A 147 2.35 22.22 17.06
C GLY A 147 2.25 22.83 15.66
N LEU A 148 1.87 24.11 15.54
CA LEU A 148 1.92 24.84 14.27
C LEU A 148 3.37 24.96 13.78
N VAL A 149 3.56 24.84 12.46
CA VAL A 149 4.84 25.03 11.78
C VAL A 149 4.67 26.16 10.75
N LEU A 150 5.46 27.21 10.89
CA LEU A 150 5.52 28.37 10.00
C LEU A 150 6.75 28.26 9.11
N ARG A 151 6.67 28.70 7.85
CA ARG A 151 7.80 28.72 6.91
C ARG A 151 7.96 30.10 6.28
N SER A 152 9.05 30.77 6.63
CA SER A 152 9.58 31.89 5.86
C SER A 152 10.32 31.37 4.64
N TRP A 153 10.11 32.04 3.50
CA TRP A 153 10.83 31.74 2.26
C TRP A 153 12.05 32.64 2.07
N SER A 154 12.43 33.41 3.09
CA SER A 154 13.63 34.25 3.13
C SER A 154 14.54 33.88 4.31
N ASN A 155 15.75 34.42 4.31
CA ASN A 155 16.71 34.18 5.39
C ASN A 155 16.49 35.06 6.64
N GLN A 156 15.40 35.82 6.73
CA GLN A 156 15.17 36.79 7.82
C GLN A 156 13.71 36.83 8.28
N ILE A 157 13.48 36.64 9.57
CA ILE A 157 12.18 36.88 10.22
C ILE A 157 12.31 37.76 11.47
N SER A 158 11.21 38.44 11.81
CA SER A 158 11.00 39.17 13.06
C SER A 158 9.83 38.56 13.83
N ILE A 159 10.04 38.29 15.13
CA ILE A 159 9.00 37.83 16.06
C ILE A 159 8.77 38.95 17.06
N ARG A 160 7.63 39.65 16.95
CA ARG A 160 7.27 40.74 17.86
C ARG A 160 6.31 40.25 18.93
N PHE A 161 6.58 40.63 20.17
CA PHE A 161 5.72 40.40 21.32
C PHE A 161 5.40 41.71 22.04
N ARG A 162 4.13 41.88 22.42
CA ARG A 162 3.63 43.04 23.16
C ARG A 162 2.72 42.58 24.28
N GLY A 163 3.24 42.61 25.51
CA GLY A 163 2.50 42.26 26.73
C GLY A 163 1.70 43.42 27.31
N ASN A 164 0.77 43.12 28.22
CA ASN A 164 -0.01 44.10 28.97
C ASN A 164 -0.04 43.75 30.48
N GLN A 165 -0.18 44.74 31.36
CA GLN A 165 0.10 44.61 32.80
C GLN A 165 -0.90 43.72 33.58
N ARG A 166 -0.66 42.40 33.67
CA ARG A 166 -1.28 41.50 34.67
C ARG A 166 -0.29 40.46 35.21
N LEU A 167 -0.56 39.95 36.42
CA LEU A 167 0.40 39.16 37.22
C LEU A 167 0.63 37.69 36.79
N ASN A 168 -0.11 37.17 35.80
CA ASN A 168 0.18 35.86 35.20
C ASN A 168 0.77 36.07 33.81
N SER A 169 2.04 35.70 33.64
CA SER A 169 2.73 35.79 32.35
C SER A 169 2.20 34.76 31.36
N GLY A 170 1.91 35.20 30.13
CA GLY A 170 1.99 34.32 28.98
C GLY A 170 3.43 33.79 28.81
N PHE A 171 3.57 32.58 28.26
CA PHE A 171 4.84 32.07 27.78
C PHE A 171 4.73 31.75 26.29
N LEU A 172 5.83 31.96 25.56
CA LEU A 172 5.94 31.55 24.17
C LEU A 172 7.30 30.87 23.98
N ARG A 173 7.27 29.63 23.48
CA ARG A 173 8.46 28.83 23.18
C ARG A 173 8.39 28.36 21.74
N LEU A 174 9.28 28.91 20.93
CA LEU A 174 9.44 28.62 19.52
C LEU A 174 10.76 27.89 19.31
N HIS A 175 10.74 26.79 18.58
CA HIS A 175 11.96 26.22 17.99
C HIS A 175 12.06 26.73 16.56
N TYR A 176 13.26 27.01 16.07
CA TYR A 176 13.48 27.42 14.70
C TYR A 176 14.63 26.63 14.07
N GLN A 177 14.51 26.33 12.77
CA GLN A 177 15.53 25.64 11.99
C GLN A 177 15.64 26.21 10.58
N ALA A 178 16.88 26.29 10.08
CA ALA A 178 17.19 26.74 8.73
C ALA A 178 17.03 25.59 7.72
N PHE A 179 16.25 25.80 6.66
CA PHE A 179 16.12 24.85 5.55
C PHE A 179 16.69 25.44 4.26
N VAL A 180 17.22 24.61 3.36
CA VAL A 180 17.84 25.08 2.11
C VAL A 180 16.76 25.60 1.16
N LEU A 181 16.92 26.84 0.66
CA LEU A 181 16.08 27.39 -0.40
C LEU A 181 16.60 26.99 -1.78
N SER A 182 15.70 27.03 -2.75
CA SER A 182 15.97 26.74 -4.15
C SER A 182 15.41 27.85 -5.01
N CYS A 183 16.08 28.14 -6.13
CA CYS A 183 15.44 28.83 -7.24
C CYS A 183 14.23 28.01 -7.70
N SER A 184 13.17 28.69 -8.17
CA SER A 184 12.07 28.02 -8.87
C SER A 184 12.60 27.24 -10.09
N PHE A 185 11.94 26.15 -10.47
CA PHE A 185 12.27 25.48 -11.73
C PHE A 185 12.10 26.49 -12.89
N PRO A 186 13.13 26.71 -13.73
CA PRO A 186 13.10 27.74 -14.76
C PRO A 186 12.02 27.41 -15.80
N LYS A 187 11.32 28.41 -16.33
CA LYS A 187 10.27 28.15 -17.31
C LYS A 187 10.89 27.62 -18.61
N GLU A 188 10.41 26.46 -19.05
CA GLU A 188 10.80 25.86 -20.33
C GLU A 188 10.40 26.77 -21.51
N PRO A 189 11.31 27.02 -22.48
CA PRO A 189 11.01 27.84 -23.64
C PRO A 189 10.07 27.11 -24.60
N ALA A 190 9.08 27.83 -25.15
CA ALA A 190 8.23 27.27 -26.21
C ALA A 190 9.09 26.79 -27.39
N ALA A 191 8.95 25.51 -27.77
CA ALA A 191 9.79 24.81 -28.74
C ALA A 191 11.30 24.69 -28.38
N GLY A 192 11.58 24.44 -27.10
CA GLY A 192 12.88 24.01 -26.62
C GLY A 192 12.80 23.23 -25.30
N GLU A 193 13.96 22.83 -24.78
CA GLU A 193 14.12 22.10 -23.52
C GLU A 193 14.93 22.93 -22.52
N VAL A 194 14.75 22.65 -21.22
CA VAL A 194 15.63 23.14 -20.16
C VAL A 194 16.13 21.99 -19.28
N SER A 195 17.44 21.95 -19.05
CA SER A 195 18.10 20.98 -18.16
C SER A 195 18.81 21.71 -17.02
N VAL A 196 18.64 21.23 -15.78
CA VAL A 196 19.20 21.87 -14.57
C VAL A 196 20.14 20.92 -13.83
N THR A 197 21.26 21.44 -13.31
CA THR A 197 22.19 20.63 -12.49
C THR A 197 21.69 20.43 -11.07
N HIS A 198 21.07 21.46 -10.51
CA HIS A 198 20.33 21.50 -9.24
C HIS A 198 19.67 22.88 -9.13
N LEU A 199 18.67 23.01 -8.25
CA LEU A 199 17.94 24.27 -8.04
C LEU A 199 18.50 25.12 -6.89
N HIS A 200 19.47 24.62 -6.11
CA HIS A 200 20.12 25.37 -5.05
C HIS A 200 21.08 26.44 -5.60
N ALA A 201 21.47 27.40 -4.75
CA ALA A 201 22.40 28.46 -5.14
C ALA A 201 23.74 27.92 -5.65
N GLY A 202 24.18 28.40 -6.81
CA GLY A 202 25.31 27.86 -7.57
C GLY A 202 24.91 26.92 -8.71
N GLY A 203 23.68 26.40 -8.71
CA GLY A 203 23.16 25.54 -9.78
C GLY A 203 23.00 26.24 -11.12
N GLU A 204 23.11 25.49 -12.21
CA GLU A 204 23.05 26.01 -13.58
C GLU A 204 21.89 25.39 -14.36
N ALA A 205 21.20 26.23 -15.13
CA ALA A 205 20.13 25.87 -16.06
C ALA A 205 20.62 26.08 -17.49
N PHE A 206 20.65 25.02 -18.29
CA PHE A 206 21.06 25.00 -19.70
C PHE A 206 19.83 24.91 -20.59
N PHE A 207 19.73 25.82 -21.56
CA PHE A 207 18.59 25.92 -22.47
C PHE A 207 19.00 25.50 -23.89
N ARG A 208 18.19 24.66 -24.53
CA ARG A 208 18.32 24.30 -25.95
C ARG A 208 17.00 24.51 -26.67
N CYS A 209 17.05 24.63 -27.99
CA CYS A 209 15.86 24.69 -28.84
C CYS A 209 15.74 23.42 -29.67
N PHE A 210 14.52 23.04 -30.01
CA PHE A 210 14.28 21.95 -30.94
C PHE A 210 14.71 22.35 -32.37
N THR A 211 14.93 21.36 -33.23
CA THR A 211 15.35 21.58 -34.63
C THR A 211 14.39 22.52 -35.37
N GLY A 212 14.96 23.46 -36.12
CA GLY A 212 14.22 24.55 -36.79
C GLY A 212 14.14 25.86 -36.00
N TYR A 213 14.40 25.84 -34.69
CA TYR A 213 14.40 27.02 -33.82
C TYR A 213 15.81 27.43 -33.41
N LYS A 214 15.98 28.74 -33.16
CA LYS A 214 17.23 29.36 -32.71
C LYS A 214 17.04 30.02 -31.35
N LEU A 215 18.01 29.86 -30.45
CA LEU A 215 17.94 30.44 -29.11
C LEU A 215 18.21 31.95 -29.16
N GLN A 216 17.25 32.73 -28.67
CA GLN A 216 17.32 34.18 -28.47
C GLN A 216 17.38 34.47 -26.96
N GLY A 217 18.58 34.67 -26.43
CA GLY A 217 18.83 34.98 -25.02
C GLY A 217 20.08 34.27 -24.48
N PRO A 218 20.26 34.22 -23.15
CA PRO A 218 21.36 33.50 -22.53
C PRO A 218 21.16 31.98 -22.67
N LYS A 219 22.18 31.26 -23.15
CA LYS A 219 22.17 29.78 -23.22
C LYS A 219 22.23 29.06 -21.86
N MET A 220 22.54 29.82 -20.81
CA MET A 220 22.81 29.32 -19.48
C MET A 220 22.43 30.39 -18.45
N LEU A 221 21.74 30.00 -17.38
CA LEU A 221 21.46 30.84 -16.21
C LEU A 221 22.01 30.17 -14.96
N THR A 222 22.46 30.95 -13.98
CA THR A 222 22.97 30.45 -12.69
C THR A 222 22.06 30.91 -11.56
N CYS A 223 21.69 30.00 -10.64
CA CYS A 223 20.93 30.33 -9.44
C CYS A 223 21.82 31.14 -8.48
N ARG A 224 21.44 32.39 -8.20
CA ARG A 224 22.20 33.33 -7.38
C ARG A 224 21.81 33.21 -5.91
N ASN A 225 22.80 33.29 -5.03
CA ASN A 225 22.55 33.29 -3.59
C ASN A 225 22.09 34.68 -3.11
N ALA A 226 21.00 34.73 -2.32
CA ALA A 226 20.34 35.95 -1.84
C ALA A 226 19.40 35.64 -0.65
N THR A 227 18.67 36.65 -0.17
CA THR A 227 17.53 36.47 0.77
C THR A 227 16.54 35.44 0.24
N THR A 228 16.19 35.55 -1.04
CA THR A 228 15.41 34.58 -1.82
C THR A 228 16.20 34.21 -3.08
N PRO A 229 16.60 32.93 -3.29
CA PRO A 229 17.39 32.54 -4.46
C PRO A 229 16.67 32.82 -5.79
N TYR A 230 17.40 33.38 -6.76
CA TYR A 230 16.83 33.77 -8.06
C TYR A 230 17.81 33.52 -9.22
N TRP A 231 17.26 33.29 -10.43
CA TRP A 231 18.07 33.06 -11.62
C TRP A 231 18.79 34.35 -12.08
N SER A 232 20.02 34.21 -12.57
CA SER A 232 20.90 35.34 -12.96
C SER A 232 20.41 36.24 -14.11
N GLY A 233 19.24 35.99 -14.67
CA GLY A 233 18.66 36.67 -15.81
C GLY A 233 17.29 36.09 -16.17
N LYS A 234 16.65 36.63 -17.21
CA LYS A 234 15.41 36.09 -17.76
C LYS A 234 15.69 34.90 -18.67
N GLU A 235 14.72 33.99 -18.74
CA GLU A 235 14.73 32.82 -19.60
C GLU A 235 14.84 33.22 -21.09
N PRO A 236 15.65 32.50 -21.89
CA PRO A 236 15.72 32.72 -23.33
C PRO A 236 14.43 32.26 -24.03
N ARG A 237 14.28 32.64 -25.30
CA ARG A 237 13.19 32.18 -26.17
C ARG A 237 13.73 31.41 -27.36
N CYS A 238 13.03 30.37 -27.79
CA CYS A 238 13.32 29.71 -29.06
C CYS A 238 12.47 30.34 -30.16
N VAL A 239 13.11 30.76 -31.25
CA VAL A 239 12.45 31.47 -32.37
C VAL A 239 12.80 30.84 -33.71
N ALA A 240 11.78 30.59 -34.53
CA ALA A 240 11.95 30.11 -35.90
C ALA A 240 12.63 31.20 -36.76
N SER A 241 13.52 30.80 -37.67
CA SER A 241 14.29 31.73 -38.51
C SER A 241 13.68 31.83 -39.91
N CYS A 242 13.21 33.02 -40.29
CA CYS A 242 12.72 33.32 -41.64
C CYS A 242 13.88 33.32 -42.64
N GLY A 243 14.03 32.20 -43.36
CA GLY A 243 15.05 31.99 -44.37
C GLY A 243 16.47 31.71 -43.86
N GLY A 244 17.37 31.41 -44.81
CA GLY A 244 18.80 31.16 -44.58
C GLY A 244 19.36 30.01 -45.44
N MET A 245 20.69 29.85 -45.45
CA MET A 245 21.34 28.70 -46.11
C MET A 245 21.76 27.66 -45.08
N ILE A 246 21.30 26.42 -45.25
CA ILE A 246 21.65 25.27 -44.42
C ILE A 246 22.62 24.39 -45.22
N LYS A 247 23.90 24.49 -44.88
CA LYS A 247 24.98 23.71 -45.51
C LYS A 247 25.21 22.39 -44.78
N ASN A 248 25.59 21.36 -45.53
CA ASN A 248 25.76 19.99 -45.03
C ASN A 248 24.48 19.50 -44.32
N ALA A 249 23.33 19.75 -44.96
CA ALA A 249 22.00 19.37 -44.50
C ALA A 249 21.85 17.85 -44.56
N THR A 250 22.17 17.15 -43.46
CA THR A 250 22.01 15.69 -43.32
C THR A 250 20.66 15.32 -42.74
N TYR A 251 20.18 16.08 -41.75
CA TYR A 251 18.91 15.90 -41.07
C TYR A 251 18.50 17.21 -40.39
N GLY A 252 17.20 17.52 -40.38
CA GLY A 252 16.67 18.62 -39.60
C GLY A 252 15.24 18.99 -39.94
N ARG A 253 14.87 20.23 -39.57
CA ARG A 253 13.50 20.74 -39.64
C ARG A 253 13.51 22.23 -39.98
N ILE A 254 12.51 22.68 -40.75
CA ILE A 254 12.21 24.08 -41.04
C ILE A 254 10.80 24.38 -40.53
N VAL A 255 10.62 25.57 -39.96
CA VAL A 255 9.33 26.07 -39.46
C VAL A 255 9.13 27.52 -39.87
N SER A 256 7.89 27.87 -40.22
CA SER A 256 7.48 29.26 -40.40
C SER A 256 7.60 30.05 -39.09
N PRO A 257 7.94 31.37 -39.14
CA PRO A 257 7.88 32.23 -37.96
C PRO A 257 6.53 32.15 -37.27
N GLY A 258 6.50 31.95 -35.95
CA GLY A 258 5.27 31.83 -35.15
C GLY A 258 4.86 30.41 -34.76
N PHE A 259 5.17 29.40 -35.59
CA PHE A 259 4.79 27.99 -35.35
C PHE A 259 5.24 27.53 -33.95
N PRO A 260 4.42 26.81 -33.14
CA PRO A 260 3.11 26.24 -33.48
C PRO A 260 1.90 27.19 -33.35
N GLY A 261 2.13 28.46 -32.96
CA GLY A 261 1.13 29.51 -33.07
C GLY A 261 1.05 30.08 -34.49
N ASN A 262 0.19 31.07 -34.70
CA ASN A 262 0.04 31.69 -36.02
C ASN A 262 1.28 32.45 -36.46
N TYR A 263 1.53 32.48 -37.77
CA TYR A 263 2.56 33.33 -38.38
C TYR A 263 2.13 34.80 -38.44
N SER A 264 2.98 35.64 -39.03
CA SER A 264 2.71 37.06 -39.26
C SER A 264 2.46 37.35 -40.73
N ASN A 265 1.68 38.40 -40.99
CA ASN A 265 1.41 38.94 -42.33
C ASN A 265 2.69 39.56 -42.94
N ASN A 266 2.78 39.58 -44.26
CA ASN A 266 3.86 40.16 -45.08
C ASN A 266 5.23 39.52 -44.84
N LEU A 267 5.28 38.21 -44.62
CA LEU A 267 6.53 37.44 -44.56
C LEU A 267 6.96 37.01 -45.96
N THR A 268 8.28 36.89 -46.14
CA THR A 268 8.90 36.34 -47.35
C THR A 268 10.18 35.67 -46.90
N CYS A 269 10.13 34.35 -46.75
CA CYS A 269 11.20 33.53 -46.19
C CYS A 269 11.72 32.57 -47.27
N HIS A 270 13.04 32.59 -47.52
CA HIS A 270 13.70 31.70 -48.48
C HIS A 270 14.78 30.87 -47.78
N TRP A 271 14.66 29.55 -47.82
CA TRP A 271 15.69 28.63 -47.31
C TRP A 271 16.36 27.88 -48.47
N VAL A 272 17.68 27.73 -48.39
CA VAL A 272 18.47 26.90 -49.31
C VAL A 272 19.07 25.74 -48.54
N LEU A 273 18.65 24.53 -48.86
CA LEU A 273 19.22 23.28 -48.35
C LEU A 273 20.37 22.84 -49.28
N GLU A 274 21.53 22.52 -48.71
CA GLU A 274 22.69 21.95 -49.41
C GLU A 274 23.12 20.67 -48.67
N ALA A 275 22.71 19.52 -49.19
CA ALA A 275 23.11 18.20 -48.69
C ALA A 275 24.59 17.89 -49.04
N PRO A 276 25.20 16.91 -48.35
CA PRO A 276 26.52 16.36 -48.71
C PRO A 276 26.65 15.93 -50.18
N GLU A 277 27.89 15.91 -50.68
CA GLU A 277 28.16 15.47 -52.05
C GLU A 277 27.76 13.99 -52.25
N GLY A 278 27.13 13.69 -53.38
CA GLY A 278 26.62 12.35 -53.70
C GLY A 278 25.24 12.00 -53.10
N GLN A 279 24.69 12.84 -52.22
CA GLN A 279 23.37 12.62 -51.61
C GLN A 279 22.23 13.34 -52.36
N ARG A 280 20.99 12.99 -52.01
CA ARG A 280 19.75 13.70 -52.35
C ARG A 280 19.04 14.07 -51.04
N LEU A 281 18.23 15.13 -51.08
CA LEU A 281 17.28 15.51 -50.03
C LEU A 281 15.91 14.87 -50.25
N HIS A 282 15.30 14.41 -49.17
CA HIS A 282 13.85 14.18 -49.02
C HIS A 282 13.27 15.25 -48.07
N ILE A 283 12.02 15.64 -48.30
CA ILE A 283 11.24 16.51 -47.42
C ILE A 283 9.94 15.83 -47.05
N HIS A 284 9.67 15.70 -45.74
CA HIS A 284 8.39 15.25 -45.22
C HIS A 284 7.59 16.43 -44.61
N PHE A 285 6.27 16.46 -44.83
CA PHE A 285 5.38 17.51 -44.34
C PHE A 285 4.74 17.14 -42.99
N GLU A 286 5.27 17.68 -41.88
CA GLU A 286 4.67 17.44 -40.55
C GLU A 286 3.31 18.16 -40.41
N LYS A 287 3.22 19.40 -40.92
CA LYS A 287 2.00 20.17 -41.10
C LYS A 287 2.23 21.32 -42.07
N VAL A 288 1.25 21.59 -42.94
CA VAL A 288 1.11 22.87 -43.64
C VAL A 288 -0.34 23.30 -43.49
N ALA A 289 -0.55 24.49 -42.94
CA ALA A 289 -1.86 25.12 -42.83
C ALA A 289 -1.67 26.63 -43.02
N LEU A 290 -2.14 27.12 -44.18
CA LEU A 290 -2.03 28.51 -44.62
C LEU A 290 -3.40 29.20 -44.47
N ALA A 291 -3.53 30.47 -44.85
CA ALA A 291 -4.83 31.05 -45.14
C ALA A 291 -5.34 30.53 -46.49
N GLU A 292 -6.66 30.56 -46.71
CA GLU A 292 -7.28 30.07 -47.96
C GLU A 292 -7.10 31.05 -49.14
N ASP A 293 -6.67 32.28 -48.87
CA ASP A 293 -6.34 33.32 -49.84
C ASP A 293 -4.86 33.75 -49.71
N ASP A 294 -4.18 33.92 -50.85
CA ASP A 294 -2.85 34.55 -51.06
C ASP A 294 -1.60 34.12 -50.24
N ASP A 295 -1.71 33.22 -49.26
CA ASP A 295 -0.58 32.62 -48.53
C ASP A 295 -0.04 31.35 -49.22
N ARG A 296 1.29 31.23 -49.41
CA ARG A 296 1.89 30.15 -50.23
C ARG A 296 3.15 29.50 -49.64
N LEU A 297 3.24 28.18 -49.79
CA LEU A 297 4.45 27.38 -49.59
C LEU A 297 4.87 26.73 -50.92
N LEU A 298 6.10 26.99 -51.35
CA LEU A 298 6.62 26.57 -52.64
C LEU A 298 8.02 25.93 -52.48
N ILE A 299 8.19 24.74 -53.04
CA ILE A 299 9.45 23.97 -52.96
C ILE A 299 9.96 23.75 -54.39
N LYS A 300 11.23 24.10 -54.62
CA LYS A 300 11.90 24.06 -55.93
C LYS A 300 13.14 23.18 -55.89
N ASN A 301 13.35 22.43 -56.97
CA ASN A 301 14.43 21.46 -57.13
C ASN A 301 15.70 22.13 -57.68
N GLY A 302 16.48 22.74 -56.78
CA GLY A 302 17.67 23.50 -57.10
C GLY A 302 18.07 24.45 -55.96
N ASN A 303 18.90 25.45 -56.25
CA ASN A 303 19.49 26.35 -55.24
C ASN A 303 19.12 27.83 -55.42
N ASN A 304 18.14 28.13 -56.29
CA ASN A 304 17.78 29.48 -56.71
C ASN A 304 16.28 29.60 -56.99
N ILE A 305 15.78 30.84 -57.07
CA ILE A 305 14.35 31.14 -57.22
C ILE A 305 13.77 30.72 -58.59
N ASP A 306 14.62 30.60 -59.61
CA ASP A 306 14.28 30.18 -60.98
C ASP A 306 14.28 28.65 -61.17
N SER A 307 14.59 27.89 -60.12
CA SER A 307 14.62 26.42 -60.15
C SER A 307 13.20 25.86 -60.29
N PRO A 308 13.01 24.72 -60.99
CA PRO A 308 11.68 24.17 -61.27
C PRO A 308 10.96 23.77 -59.96
N PRO A 309 9.65 24.06 -59.83
CA PRO A 309 8.86 23.62 -58.68
C PRO A 309 8.71 22.11 -58.65
N ILE A 310 8.58 21.56 -57.45
CA ILE A 310 8.30 20.15 -57.15
C ILE A 310 7.17 19.97 -56.13
N TYR A 311 6.84 21.02 -55.37
CA TYR A 311 5.58 21.14 -54.63
C TYR A 311 5.16 22.61 -54.59
N ASP A 312 3.87 22.87 -54.73
CA ASP A 312 3.27 24.20 -54.69
C ASP A 312 1.88 24.11 -54.04
N SER A 313 1.67 24.84 -52.94
CA SER A 313 0.40 24.83 -52.21
C SER A 313 -0.78 25.46 -52.99
N TYR A 314 -0.54 26.07 -54.15
CA TYR A 314 -1.60 26.54 -55.06
C TYR A 314 -2.01 25.51 -56.12
N GLU A 315 -1.13 24.56 -56.45
CA GLU A 315 -1.41 23.54 -57.49
C GLU A 315 -1.90 22.22 -56.86
N VAL A 316 -1.74 22.03 -55.55
CA VAL A 316 -2.05 20.78 -54.85
C VAL A 316 -2.85 21.02 -53.56
N GLU A 317 -4.11 20.57 -53.55
CA GLU A 317 -5.07 20.70 -52.43
C GLU A 317 -4.70 19.88 -51.18
N TYR A 318 -3.95 18.78 -51.36
CA TYR A 318 -3.56 17.85 -50.30
C TYR A 318 -2.03 17.73 -50.20
N LEU A 319 -1.51 17.50 -48.99
CA LEU A 319 -0.09 17.25 -48.79
C LEU A 319 0.27 15.83 -49.24
N PRO A 320 1.34 15.62 -50.03
CA PRO A 320 1.86 14.30 -50.32
C PRO A 320 2.34 13.59 -49.04
N ASN A 321 1.71 12.45 -48.68
CA ASN A 321 2.12 11.64 -47.52
C ASN A 321 3.59 11.17 -47.66
N GLU A 322 3.96 10.75 -48.87
CA GLU A 322 5.33 10.34 -49.29
C GLU A 322 6.35 11.50 -49.30
N GLY A 323 5.92 12.73 -49.03
CA GLY A 323 6.78 13.91 -49.05
C GLY A 323 7.19 14.35 -50.47
N VAL A 324 8.41 14.90 -50.60
CA VAL A 324 8.96 15.37 -51.87
C VAL A 324 10.44 15.02 -52.00
N LEU A 325 10.85 14.56 -53.19
CA LEU A 325 12.22 14.17 -53.50
C LEU A 325 12.93 15.19 -54.40
N SER A 326 14.17 15.52 -54.05
CA SER A 326 15.10 16.25 -54.91
C SER A 326 15.79 15.34 -55.93
N THR A 327 16.24 15.87 -57.07
CA THR A 327 17.04 15.09 -58.04
C THR A 327 18.55 15.16 -57.76
N ASP A 328 19.02 16.26 -57.17
CA ASP A 328 20.40 16.48 -56.69
C ASP A 328 20.40 17.11 -55.29
N ARG A 329 21.58 17.34 -54.69
CA ARG A 329 21.79 17.79 -53.30
C ARG A 329 21.21 19.16 -52.88
N TYR A 330 20.40 19.82 -53.71
CA TYR A 330 19.91 21.18 -53.48
C TYR A 330 18.39 21.25 -53.51
N LEU A 331 17.80 21.93 -52.51
CA LEU A 331 16.41 22.36 -52.52
C LEU A 331 16.29 23.82 -52.10
N PHE A 332 15.36 24.53 -52.73
CA PHE A 332 15.00 25.91 -52.42
C PHE A 332 13.55 25.93 -51.92
N VAL A 333 13.33 26.40 -50.68
CA VAL A 333 12.02 26.48 -50.04
C VAL A 333 11.63 27.94 -49.87
N GLU A 334 10.41 28.28 -50.25
CA GLU A 334 9.88 29.63 -50.31
C GLU A 334 8.53 29.68 -49.59
N PHE A 335 8.41 30.55 -48.59
CA PHE A 335 7.19 30.77 -47.81
C PHE A 335 6.86 32.26 -47.84
N THR A 336 5.71 32.60 -48.41
CA THR A 336 5.24 33.98 -48.60
C THR A 336 3.87 34.16 -47.97
N THR A 337 3.67 35.27 -47.25
CA THR A 337 2.37 35.59 -46.63
C THR A 337 1.87 36.98 -46.98
N ASP A 338 0.54 37.12 -47.02
CA ASP A 338 -0.19 38.29 -47.53
C ASP A 338 -0.33 39.44 -46.47
N GLY A 339 -1.25 40.38 -46.69
CA GLY A 339 -1.62 41.42 -45.73
C GLY A 339 -2.72 41.08 -44.70
N SER A 340 -3.41 39.94 -44.78
CA SER A 340 -4.68 39.67 -44.09
C SER A 340 -4.98 38.19 -43.77
N VAL A 341 -5.55 37.91 -42.58
CA VAL A 341 -5.70 36.54 -42.03
C VAL A 341 -4.34 35.93 -41.66
N THR A 342 -4.33 34.89 -40.83
CA THR A 342 -3.14 34.08 -40.49
C THR A 342 -3.60 32.68 -40.09
N SER A 343 -2.77 31.66 -40.35
CA SER A 343 -2.97 30.28 -39.92
C SER A 343 -1.74 29.77 -39.14
N THR A 344 -1.70 28.48 -38.78
CA THR A 344 -0.60 27.92 -37.96
C THR A 344 0.74 27.78 -38.71
N GLY A 345 0.72 27.79 -40.04
CA GLY A 345 1.90 27.85 -40.90
C GLY A 345 2.43 26.50 -41.37
N ALA A 346 3.72 26.48 -41.67
CA ALA A 346 4.41 25.35 -42.28
C ALA A 346 5.49 24.79 -41.34
N ALA A 347 5.49 23.46 -41.19
CA ALA A 347 6.51 22.67 -40.53
C ALA A 347 6.90 21.50 -41.44
N ILE A 348 8.16 21.47 -41.86
CA ILE A 348 8.71 20.43 -42.73
C ILE A 348 9.99 19.85 -42.15
N ARG A 349 10.11 18.53 -42.21
CA ARG A 349 11.30 17.75 -41.87
C ARG A 349 12.09 17.52 -43.15
N TYR A 350 13.42 17.53 -43.08
CA TYR A 350 14.29 17.20 -44.21
C TYR A 350 15.39 16.24 -43.77
N GLU A 351 15.81 15.39 -44.70
CA GLU A 351 16.92 14.46 -44.52
C GLU A 351 17.69 14.30 -45.83
N ALA A 352 18.93 13.81 -45.74
CA ALA A 352 19.74 13.51 -46.91
C ALA A 352 20.26 12.06 -46.90
N PHE A 353 19.97 11.37 -48.00
CA PHE A 353 20.24 9.95 -48.22
C PHE A 353 21.13 9.75 -49.46
N ALA A 354 21.84 8.63 -49.53
CA ALA A 354 22.77 8.35 -50.62
C ALA A 354 22.04 7.95 -51.92
N LYS A 355 22.53 8.43 -53.08
CA LYS A 355 22.01 8.01 -54.38
C LYS A 355 22.28 6.52 -54.60
N GLY A 356 21.21 5.71 -54.64
CA GLY A 356 21.28 4.25 -54.77
C GLY A 356 20.66 3.47 -53.60
N MET A 357 20.02 4.16 -52.65
CA MET A 357 19.24 3.59 -51.54
C MET A 357 17.90 4.33 -51.46
N CYS A 358 16.91 3.76 -50.75
CA CYS A 358 15.70 4.50 -50.40
C CYS A 358 15.97 5.52 -49.26
N TYR A 359 15.04 6.46 -49.06
CA TYR A 359 15.08 7.40 -47.93
C TYR A 359 14.51 6.75 -46.65
N GLU A 360 14.78 7.31 -45.47
CA GLU A 360 14.28 6.77 -44.20
C GLU A 360 12.78 7.06 -44.06
N PRO A 361 11.90 6.04 -43.95
CA PRO A 361 10.46 6.28 -43.86
C PRO A 361 10.09 7.04 -42.59
N PHE A 362 9.01 7.83 -42.65
CA PHE A 362 8.53 8.55 -41.49
C PHE A 362 7.02 8.36 -41.28
N VAL A 363 6.66 7.90 -40.09
CA VAL A 363 5.28 7.85 -39.60
C VAL A 363 5.10 8.87 -38.47
N LYS A 364 4.07 9.73 -38.60
CA LYS A 364 3.69 10.71 -37.57
C LYS A 364 2.83 10.00 -36.52
N TYR A 365 3.26 10.02 -35.25
CA TYR A 365 2.62 9.29 -34.13
C TYR A 365 2.64 7.76 -34.30
N GLY A 366 3.83 7.22 -34.58
CA GLY A 366 4.09 5.80 -34.66
C GLY A 366 5.58 5.49 -34.71
N ASN A 367 5.88 4.20 -34.85
CA ASN A 367 7.22 3.65 -34.92
C ASN A 367 7.29 2.56 -36.01
N PHE A 368 8.48 2.28 -36.53
CA PHE A 368 8.68 1.26 -37.56
C PHE A 368 9.88 0.35 -37.26
N SER A 369 9.90 -0.81 -37.89
CA SER A 369 11.04 -1.73 -37.90
C SER A 369 11.46 -2.04 -39.33
N SER A 370 12.75 -2.30 -39.56
CA SER A 370 13.28 -2.58 -40.89
C SER A 370 14.15 -3.83 -40.92
N SER A 371 14.14 -4.54 -42.05
CA SER A 371 15.03 -5.67 -42.32
C SER A 371 16.48 -5.25 -42.59
N ASP A 372 16.72 -4.00 -43.03
CA ASP A 372 18.05 -3.44 -43.29
C ASP A 372 18.08 -1.95 -42.92
N ALA A 373 18.83 -1.62 -41.86
CA ALA A 373 19.02 -0.26 -41.35
C ALA A 373 19.81 0.69 -42.29
N THR A 374 20.15 0.26 -43.51
CA THR A 374 20.70 1.09 -44.58
C THR A 374 19.78 1.27 -45.79
N TYR A 375 18.54 0.74 -45.72
CA TYR A 375 17.47 0.95 -46.71
C TYR A 375 17.88 0.67 -48.17
N ASN A 376 18.67 -0.39 -48.36
CA ASN A 376 19.08 -0.90 -49.67
C ASN A 376 17.89 -1.47 -50.46
N LEU A 377 18.10 -1.74 -51.74
CA LEU A 377 17.15 -2.47 -52.58
C LEU A 377 16.80 -3.84 -51.98
N GLY A 378 15.50 -4.12 -51.83
CA GLY A 378 14.96 -5.28 -51.11
C GLY A 378 14.90 -5.13 -49.58
N ALA A 379 15.20 -3.95 -49.03
CA ALA A 379 14.86 -3.62 -47.64
C ALA A 379 13.34 -3.53 -47.50
N VAL A 380 12.83 -4.06 -46.39
CA VAL A 380 11.41 -4.07 -46.04
C VAL A 380 11.23 -3.31 -44.73
N VAL A 381 10.15 -2.54 -44.61
CA VAL A 381 9.81 -1.76 -43.42
C VAL A 381 8.38 -2.06 -43.00
N GLU A 382 8.17 -2.36 -41.72
CA GLU A 382 6.87 -2.65 -41.09
C GLU A 382 6.54 -1.58 -40.05
N PHE A 383 5.32 -1.03 -40.09
CA PHE A 383 4.88 0.12 -39.30
C PHE A 383 3.92 -0.25 -38.17
N SER A 384 3.93 0.57 -37.12
CA SER A 384 3.04 0.50 -35.96
C SER A 384 2.67 1.92 -35.49
N CYS A 385 1.45 2.12 -35.01
CA CYS A 385 1.03 3.42 -34.46
C CYS A 385 1.29 3.51 -32.95
N ASP A 386 1.46 4.73 -32.44
CA ASP A 386 1.58 4.98 -31.00
C ASP A 386 0.24 4.71 -30.27
N PRO A 387 0.22 4.35 -28.98
CA PRO A 387 -1.01 4.07 -28.24
C PRO A 387 -2.02 5.22 -28.30
N GLY A 388 -3.25 4.92 -28.77
CA GLY A 388 -4.32 5.90 -29.00
C GLY A 388 -4.41 6.42 -30.45
N TYR A 389 -3.49 6.02 -31.34
CA TYR A 389 -3.52 6.31 -32.77
C TYR A 389 -3.83 5.03 -33.58
N THR A 390 -4.66 5.14 -34.61
CA THR A 390 -5.00 4.05 -35.54
C THR A 390 -4.50 4.35 -36.95
N LEU A 391 -4.33 3.30 -37.76
CA LEU A 391 -3.84 3.37 -39.13
C LEU A 391 -5.00 3.58 -40.12
N GLU A 392 -5.11 4.77 -40.69
CA GLU A 392 -6.24 5.17 -41.55
C GLU A 392 -5.93 5.11 -43.06
N GLN A 393 -4.65 5.24 -43.43
CA GLN A 393 -4.18 5.35 -44.82
C GLN A 393 -2.77 4.76 -44.95
N GLY A 394 -2.34 4.46 -46.19
CA GLY A 394 -1.02 3.92 -46.50
C GLY A 394 -0.87 2.42 -46.19
N SER A 395 0.33 1.87 -46.39
CA SER A 395 0.59 0.43 -46.23
C SER A 395 1.24 0.11 -44.88
N VAL A 396 0.88 -1.03 -44.29
CA VAL A 396 1.50 -1.52 -43.05
C VAL A 396 2.94 -2.00 -43.30
N VAL A 397 3.25 -2.42 -44.53
CA VAL A 397 4.56 -2.94 -44.93
C VAL A 397 4.95 -2.41 -46.31
N ILE A 398 6.15 -1.84 -46.44
CA ILE A 398 6.70 -1.34 -47.72
C ILE A 398 8.06 -1.97 -48.04
N GLU A 399 8.42 -2.04 -49.33
CA GLU A 399 9.67 -2.60 -49.87
C GLU A 399 10.39 -1.58 -50.77
N CYS A 400 11.72 -1.48 -50.63
CA CYS A 400 12.57 -0.61 -51.46
C CYS A 400 12.86 -1.27 -52.82
N VAL A 401 12.26 -0.74 -53.89
CA VAL A 401 12.26 -1.29 -55.25
C VAL A 401 12.94 -0.36 -56.27
N ASP A 402 12.99 -0.79 -57.54
CA ASP A 402 13.71 -0.21 -58.70
C ASP A 402 15.25 -0.07 -58.58
N SER A 403 15.93 -1.00 -59.25
CA SER A 403 17.39 -1.02 -59.43
C SER A 403 18.03 0.22 -60.10
N GLN A 404 17.28 1.08 -60.77
CA GLN A 404 17.81 2.27 -61.47
C GLN A 404 17.60 3.56 -60.69
N ASN A 405 16.47 3.71 -60.00
CA ASN A 405 16.18 4.83 -59.10
C ASN A 405 15.42 4.32 -57.86
N PRO A 406 16.14 3.88 -56.81
CA PRO A 406 15.51 3.21 -55.68
C PRO A 406 14.45 4.05 -54.96
N GLN A 407 13.25 3.51 -54.83
CA GLN A 407 12.08 4.13 -54.20
C GLN A 407 11.20 3.07 -53.52
N TRP A 408 10.39 3.48 -52.55
CA TRP A 408 9.40 2.60 -51.91
C TRP A 408 8.27 2.23 -52.90
N ASN A 409 7.75 1.00 -52.79
CA ASN A 409 6.71 0.46 -53.66
C ASN A 409 5.30 1.03 -53.39
N GLU A 410 5.03 1.37 -52.14
CA GLU A 410 3.77 1.89 -51.61
C GLU A 410 4.08 3.00 -50.58
N THR A 411 3.07 3.80 -50.20
CA THR A 411 3.24 4.96 -49.33
C THR A 411 3.16 4.62 -47.83
N GLU A 412 3.86 5.41 -47.01
CA GLU A 412 3.88 5.26 -45.55
C GLU A 412 2.50 5.49 -44.92
N PRO A 413 2.21 4.83 -43.79
CA PRO A 413 0.91 4.90 -43.18
C PRO A 413 0.69 6.17 -42.35
N ALA A 414 -0.55 6.67 -42.38
CA ALA A 414 -0.97 7.81 -41.58
C ALA A 414 -1.65 7.35 -40.29
N CYS A 415 -0.91 7.36 -39.17
CA CYS A 415 -1.45 7.15 -37.83
C CYS A 415 -2.21 8.41 -37.35
N ARG A 416 -3.47 8.25 -36.93
CA ARG A 416 -4.36 9.36 -36.51
C ARG A 416 -5.18 8.98 -35.27
N ALA A 417 -5.47 9.97 -34.42
CA ALA A 417 -6.45 9.81 -33.35
C ALA A 417 -7.86 9.92 -33.95
N VAL A 418 -8.59 8.80 -34.01
CA VAL A 418 -9.89 8.70 -34.68
C VAL A 418 -11.07 8.99 -33.76
N CYS A 419 -12.15 9.50 -34.36
CA CYS A 419 -13.44 9.69 -33.73
C CYS A 419 -14.18 8.35 -33.64
N SER A 420 -14.41 7.86 -32.41
CA SER A 420 -15.04 6.57 -32.09
C SER A 420 -14.13 5.34 -32.26
N GLY A 421 -14.50 4.24 -31.59
CA GLY A 421 -13.82 2.93 -31.68
C GLY A 421 -14.27 1.95 -30.59
N GLU A 422 -13.83 0.70 -30.70
CA GLU A 422 -14.06 -0.35 -29.71
C GLU A 422 -12.70 -0.95 -29.31
N ILE A 423 -12.39 -0.98 -28.00
CA ILE A 423 -11.05 -1.28 -27.47
C ILE A 423 -11.16 -2.42 -26.46
N THR A 424 -10.33 -3.45 -26.63
CA THR A 424 -10.34 -4.68 -25.79
C THR A 424 -9.01 -4.97 -25.11
N ASP A 425 -8.10 -3.98 -25.11
CA ASP A 425 -6.80 -4.06 -24.42
C ASP A 425 -6.94 -3.89 -22.90
N SER A 426 -6.03 -4.48 -22.13
CA SER A 426 -5.97 -4.30 -20.67
C SER A 426 -5.42 -2.93 -20.24
N ALA A 427 -4.77 -2.19 -21.13
CA ALA A 427 -4.39 -0.79 -20.92
C ALA A 427 -4.15 -0.07 -22.24
N GLY A 428 -4.44 1.24 -22.27
CA GLY A 428 -4.29 2.03 -23.48
C GLY A 428 -4.58 3.52 -23.27
N VAL A 429 -4.89 4.22 -24.36
CA VAL A 429 -5.14 5.66 -24.37
C VAL A 429 -6.31 5.97 -25.30
N VAL A 430 -7.27 6.76 -24.83
CA VAL A 430 -8.27 7.43 -25.67
C VAL A 430 -7.90 8.90 -25.79
N LEU A 431 -7.83 9.37 -27.04
CA LEU A 431 -7.42 10.71 -27.42
C LEU A 431 -8.61 11.43 -28.07
N SER A 432 -8.67 12.76 -27.95
CA SER A 432 -9.60 13.53 -28.78
C SER A 432 -9.25 13.40 -30.27
N PRO A 433 -10.22 13.50 -31.19
CA PRO A 433 -9.97 13.41 -32.63
C PRO A 433 -8.88 14.39 -33.07
N TYR A 434 -7.94 13.89 -33.88
CA TYR A 434 -6.74 14.60 -34.37
C TYR A 434 -5.73 15.10 -33.32
N TRP A 435 -5.83 14.68 -32.05
CA TRP A 435 -4.86 15.04 -31.00
C TRP A 435 -3.39 14.84 -31.45
N PRO A 436 -2.45 15.75 -31.13
CA PRO A 436 -2.54 16.95 -30.29
C PRO A 436 -3.05 18.21 -31.01
N GLU A 437 -3.58 18.07 -32.22
CA GLU A 437 -4.23 19.14 -32.96
C GLU A 437 -5.68 19.29 -32.44
N ALA A 438 -6.32 20.44 -32.70
CA ALA A 438 -7.69 20.68 -32.22
C ALA A 438 -8.72 19.83 -32.99
N TYR A 439 -9.74 19.36 -32.28
CA TYR A 439 -10.89 18.65 -32.83
C TYR A 439 -11.82 19.57 -33.64
N ASP A 440 -12.59 19.02 -34.59
CA ASP A 440 -13.58 19.81 -35.33
C ASP A 440 -14.82 20.10 -34.48
N LYS A 441 -15.57 21.13 -34.86
CA LYS A 441 -16.89 21.47 -34.32
C LYS A 441 -17.97 20.50 -34.80
N GLY A 442 -18.95 20.17 -33.95
CA GLY A 442 -20.09 19.33 -34.33
C GLY A 442 -19.78 17.84 -34.48
N GLN A 443 -18.64 17.38 -33.98
CA GLN A 443 -18.32 15.96 -33.84
C GLN A 443 -19.11 15.33 -32.68
N ASP A 444 -19.57 14.09 -32.87
CA ASP A 444 -20.09 13.20 -31.83
C ASP A 444 -19.35 11.86 -31.97
N CYS A 445 -18.53 11.51 -30.97
CA CYS A 445 -17.58 10.40 -31.00
C CYS A 445 -17.79 9.48 -29.80
N ILE A 446 -17.83 8.17 -30.01
CA ILE A 446 -18.15 7.16 -28.98
C ILE A 446 -17.07 6.08 -28.96
N TRP A 447 -16.34 5.96 -27.85
CA TRP A 447 -15.39 4.87 -27.64
C TRP A 447 -15.92 3.91 -26.56
N GLY A 448 -16.10 2.64 -26.93
CA GLY A 448 -16.34 1.55 -25.99
C GLY A 448 -15.02 0.92 -25.56
N ILE A 449 -14.83 0.66 -24.27
CA ILE A 449 -13.67 -0.06 -23.73
C ILE A 449 -14.19 -1.22 -22.87
N HIS A 450 -13.70 -2.42 -23.16
CA HIS A 450 -14.06 -3.68 -22.50
C HIS A 450 -12.79 -4.39 -21.99
N VAL A 451 -12.77 -4.79 -20.72
CA VAL A 451 -11.70 -5.62 -20.12
C VAL A 451 -12.25 -6.95 -19.58
N GLU A 452 -11.42 -7.80 -18.96
CA GLU A 452 -11.89 -9.09 -18.41
C GLU A 452 -13.03 -8.91 -17.38
N GLU A 453 -14.06 -9.77 -17.43
CA GLU A 453 -15.33 -9.65 -16.68
C GLU A 453 -15.20 -9.51 -15.15
N ASP A 454 -14.10 -9.99 -14.55
CA ASP A 454 -13.81 -9.92 -13.11
C ASP A 454 -13.07 -8.63 -12.68
N LYS A 455 -12.78 -7.75 -13.64
CA LYS A 455 -12.01 -6.50 -13.45
C LYS A 455 -12.91 -5.28 -13.46
N ARG A 456 -12.27 -4.11 -13.39
CA ARG A 456 -12.87 -2.80 -13.65
C ARG A 456 -11.80 -1.89 -14.26
N ILE A 457 -12.20 -0.75 -14.81
CA ILE A 457 -11.30 0.18 -15.50
C ILE A 457 -11.01 1.39 -14.60
N MET A 458 -9.73 1.70 -14.41
CA MET A 458 -9.28 3.01 -13.92
C MET A 458 -9.03 3.91 -15.12
N LEU A 459 -9.71 5.05 -15.17
CA LEU A 459 -9.45 6.12 -16.12
C LEU A 459 -8.55 7.18 -15.45
N ASP A 460 -7.51 7.61 -16.15
CA ASP A 460 -6.55 8.63 -15.72
C ASP A 460 -6.54 9.77 -16.75
N ILE A 461 -7.33 10.79 -16.46
CA ILE A 461 -7.55 11.95 -17.32
C ILE A 461 -6.39 12.91 -17.06
N GLN A 462 -5.33 12.80 -17.86
CA GLN A 462 -4.12 13.61 -17.70
C GLN A 462 -4.29 15.02 -18.27
N VAL A 463 -4.99 15.14 -19.40
CA VAL A 463 -5.33 16.42 -20.02
C VAL A 463 -6.83 16.46 -20.29
N LEU A 464 -7.48 17.54 -19.85
CA LEU A 464 -8.82 17.92 -20.27
C LEU A 464 -8.84 19.43 -20.53
N ASN A 465 -8.97 19.81 -21.79
CA ASN A 465 -8.96 21.20 -22.23
C ASN A 465 -9.96 21.40 -23.37
N LEU A 466 -11.25 21.40 -23.01
CA LEU A 466 -12.38 21.47 -23.94
C LEU A 466 -12.97 22.89 -24.02
N GLY A 467 -13.85 23.11 -24.99
CA GLY A 467 -14.73 24.27 -25.01
C GLY A 467 -15.67 24.32 -23.81
N LYS A 468 -16.30 25.48 -23.61
CA LYS A 468 -17.27 25.69 -22.53
C LYS A 468 -18.62 24.99 -22.79
N ASN A 469 -18.92 24.76 -24.07
CA ASN A 469 -20.16 24.14 -24.54
C ASN A 469 -19.93 22.66 -24.96
N ASP A 470 -18.68 22.27 -25.21
CA ASP A 470 -18.29 20.90 -25.54
C ASP A 470 -18.37 20.00 -24.29
N GLN A 471 -18.61 18.72 -24.51
CA GLN A 471 -18.99 17.78 -23.46
C GLN A 471 -18.31 16.43 -23.64
N LEU A 472 -17.55 16.00 -22.63
CA LEU A 472 -17.02 14.64 -22.49
C LEU A 472 -17.75 13.93 -21.35
N THR A 473 -18.46 12.86 -21.67
CA THR A 473 -19.28 12.08 -20.73
C THR A 473 -18.75 10.65 -20.64
N PHE A 474 -18.64 10.13 -19.42
CA PHE A 474 -18.19 8.77 -19.13
C PHE A 474 -19.36 7.97 -18.53
N TYR A 475 -19.68 6.83 -19.14
CA TYR A 475 -20.80 5.95 -18.79
C TYR A 475 -20.27 4.61 -18.26
N ASP A 476 -20.75 4.20 -17.08
CA ASP A 476 -20.37 2.98 -16.36
C ASP A 476 -21.04 1.73 -16.96
N GLY A 477 -20.69 1.40 -18.20
CA GLY A 477 -21.25 0.27 -18.96
C GLY A 477 -20.93 0.30 -20.45
N ASP A 478 -21.49 -0.66 -21.17
CA ASP A 478 -21.32 -0.94 -22.61
C ASP A 478 -22.15 -0.02 -23.54
N ASP A 479 -23.00 0.85 -22.98
CA ASP A 479 -23.86 1.75 -23.75
C ASP A 479 -23.98 3.18 -23.18
N LEU A 480 -24.76 4.01 -23.90
CA LEU A 480 -25.08 5.40 -23.52
C LEU A 480 -26.29 5.53 -22.58
N THR A 481 -26.87 4.42 -22.10
CA THR A 481 -27.98 4.41 -21.13
C THR A 481 -27.53 4.02 -19.71
N ALA A 482 -26.32 3.48 -19.57
CA ALA A 482 -25.63 3.21 -18.33
C ALA A 482 -25.41 4.46 -17.44
N ASN A 483 -25.00 4.24 -16.20
CA ASN A 483 -24.86 5.32 -15.20
C ASN A 483 -23.70 6.27 -15.54
N ILE A 484 -23.94 7.57 -15.56
CA ILE A 484 -22.87 8.56 -15.82
C ILE A 484 -21.92 8.65 -14.62
N LEU A 485 -20.66 8.22 -14.81
CA LEU A 485 -19.55 8.40 -13.84
C LEU A 485 -19.18 9.87 -13.67
N GLY A 486 -19.23 10.63 -14.77
CA GLY A 486 -18.89 12.04 -14.79
C GLY A 486 -19.10 12.65 -16.17
N GLN A 487 -19.41 13.95 -16.16
CA GLN A 487 -19.62 14.76 -17.35
C GLN A 487 -18.86 16.07 -17.21
N TYR A 488 -18.06 16.42 -18.21
CA TYR A 488 -17.06 17.47 -18.10
C TYR A 488 -17.02 18.37 -19.34
N SER A 489 -16.83 19.66 -19.08
CA SER A 489 -16.59 20.71 -20.08
C SER A 489 -15.50 21.67 -19.56
N GLY A 490 -14.94 22.48 -20.46
CA GLY A 490 -13.86 23.42 -20.15
C GLY A 490 -12.51 22.75 -19.87
N THR A 491 -11.59 23.52 -19.30
CA THR A 491 -10.26 23.06 -18.85
C THR A 491 -10.30 22.56 -17.41
N ARG A 492 -9.66 21.41 -17.12
CA ARG A 492 -9.52 20.87 -15.75
C ARG A 492 -8.09 20.35 -15.50
N PRO A 493 -7.59 20.38 -14.24
CA PRO A 493 -6.37 19.68 -13.87
C PRO A 493 -6.59 18.15 -13.92
N HIS A 494 -5.49 17.39 -13.85
CA HIS A 494 -5.54 15.92 -13.86
C HIS A 494 -6.46 15.32 -12.79
N PHE A 495 -7.17 14.24 -13.13
CA PHE A 495 -8.02 13.49 -12.20
C PHE A 495 -8.22 12.04 -12.66
N LYS A 496 -8.71 11.18 -11.75
CA LYS A 496 -8.97 9.77 -12.01
C LYS A 496 -10.43 9.41 -11.75
N LEU A 497 -10.94 8.46 -12.52
CA LEU A 497 -12.24 7.80 -12.32
C LEU A 497 -12.04 6.28 -12.25
N TYR A 498 -13.03 5.59 -11.70
CA TYR A 498 -13.09 4.13 -11.68
C TYR A 498 -14.50 3.68 -12.02
N THR A 499 -14.62 2.66 -12.85
CA THR A 499 -15.90 1.99 -13.15
C THR A 499 -16.33 1.06 -12.00
N SER A 500 -17.57 0.58 -12.04
CA SER A 500 -18.06 -0.54 -11.22
C SER A 500 -18.10 -1.88 -11.98
N MET A 501 -17.97 -1.85 -13.31
CA MET A 501 -17.99 -3.00 -14.23
C MET A 501 -16.74 -3.04 -15.12
N ALA A 502 -16.61 -4.09 -15.93
CA ALA A 502 -15.51 -4.27 -16.88
C ALA A 502 -15.65 -3.41 -18.16
N ASP A 503 -16.78 -2.74 -18.32
CA ASP A 503 -17.14 -1.95 -19.50
C ASP A 503 -17.20 -0.45 -19.16
N VAL A 504 -16.77 0.40 -20.10
CA VAL A 504 -17.00 1.86 -20.03
C VAL A 504 -17.17 2.45 -21.43
N THR A 505 -18.19 3.28 -21.57
CA THR A 505 -18.46 4.02 -22.81
C THR A 505 -18.11 5.49 -22.60
N ILE A 506 -17.32 6.05 -23.52
CA ILE A 506 -16.87 7.43 -23.48
C ILE A 506 -17.49 8.15 -24.68
N GLN A 507 -18.32 9.17 -24.42
CA GLN A 507 -18.89 10.00 -25.48
C GLN A 507 -18.30 11.42 -25.44
N PHE A 508 -17.85 11.91 -26.59
CA PHE A 508 -17.40 13.28 -26.78
C PHE A 508 -18.29 13.99 -27.81
N GLN A 509 -18.88 15.11 -27.41
CA GLN A 509 -19.69 15.97 -28.26
C GLN A 509 -19.12 17.40 -28.27
N SER A 510 -18.95 17.98 -29.46
CA SER A 510 -18.51 19.37 -29.65
C SER A 510 -19.62 20.26 -30.22
N ASP A 511 -19.73 21.48 -29.73
CA ASP A 511 -20.74 22.44 -30.18
C ASP A 511 -20.40 22.99 -31.58
N PRO A 512 -21.27 22.85 -32.59
CA PRO A 512 -21.08 23.41 -33.94
C PRO A 512 -20.81 24.92 -33.99
N ALA A 513 -21.14 25.67 -32.93
CA ALA A 513 -20.94 27.11 -32.84
C ALA A 513 -19.58 27.53 -32.22
N THR A 514 -18.86 26.65 -31.52
CA THR A 514 -17.56 26.97 -30.91
C THR A 514 -16.39 26.45 -31.75
N ASN A 515 -15.58 27.37 -32.26
CA ASN A 515 -14.28 27.03 -32.84
C ASN A 515 -13.19 27.06 -31.76
N ILE A 516 -12.29 26.07 -31.78
CA ILE A 516 -11.16 25.93 -30.87
C ILE A 516 -9.89 25.83 -31.69
N TYR A 517 -8.85 26.57 -31.28
CA TYR A 517 -7.64 26.77 -32.08
C TYR A 517 -6.38 26.61 -31.24
N GLY A 518 -5.35 26.02 -31.84
CA GLY A 518 -4.06 25.75 -31.21
C GLY A 518 -3.91 24.29 -30.75
N TYR A 519 -2.69 23.92 -30.44
CA TYR A 519 -2.31 22.56 -30.02
C TYR A 519 -2.66 22.32 -28.55
N ASN A 520 -2.84 21.04 -28.19
CA ASN A 520 -3.17 20.57 -26.84
C ASN A 520 -4.53 21.09 -26.31
N ASN A 521 -5.46 21.41 -27.20
CA ASN A 521 -6.89 21.53 -26.90
C ASN A 521 -7.56 20.22 -27.31
N GLY A 522 -8.37 19.64 -26.42
CA GLY A 522 -8.74 18.22 -26.51
C GLY A 522 -8.63 17.50 -25.18
N PHE A 523 -8.48 16.19 -25.23
CA PHE A 523 -8.36 15.34 -24.05
C PHE A 523 -7.40 14.16 -24.28
N VAL A 524 -6.80 13.71 -23.17
CA VAL A 524 -5.97 12.51 -23.09
C VAL A 524 -6.40 11.72 -21.87
N VAL A 525 -7.02 10.56 -22.11
CA VAL A 525 -7.48 9.62 -21.09
C VAL A 525 -6.68 8.34 -21.23
N HIS A 526 -5.74 8.10 -20.30
CA HIS A 526 -5.16 6.77 -20.17
C HIS A 526 -6.17 5.87 -19.45
N PHE A 527 -6.27 4.61 -19.86
CA PHE A 527 -7.09 3.63 -19.16
C PHE A 527 -6.26 2.41 -18.78
N PHE A 528 -6.59 1.80 -17.66
CA PHE A 528 -5.91 0.61 -17.13
C PHE A 528 -6.94 -0.31 -16.47
N GLU A 529 -6.90 -1.58 -16.82
CA GLU A 529 -7.49 -2.66 -16.05
C GLU A 529 -6.95 -2.62 -14.61
N VAL A 530 -7.85 -2.68 -13.63
CA VAL A 530 -7.54 -2.81 -12.21
C VAL A 530 -8.48 -3.82 -11.56
N PRO A 531 -8.07 -4.52 -10.48
CA PRO A 531 -8.97 -5.40 -9.76
C PRO A 531 -10.20 -4.66 -9.23
N ARG A 532 -11.31 -5.38 -9.17
CA ARG A 532 -12.58 -4.88 -8.63
C ARG A 532 -12.43 -4.61 -7.13
N ASN A 533 -12.49 -3.34 -6.73
CA ASN A 533 -12.23 -2.93 -5.35
C ASN A 533 -13.50 -3.09 -4.49
N ASP A 534 -13.95 -4.33 -4.34
CA ASP A 534 -15.05 -4.72 -3.44
C ASP A 534 -14.55 -4.95 -1.99
N THR A 535 -13.27 -4.66 -1.72
CA THR A 535 -12.57 -4.94 -0.46
C THR A 535 -12.49 -3.73 0.47
N CYS A 536 -12.82 -3.94 1.75
CA CYS A 536 -12.56 -2.99 2.84
C CYS A 536 -11.05 -2.81 3.10
N PRO A 537 -10.62 -1.66 3.67
CA PRO A 537 -9.21 -1.42 4.05
C PRO A 537 -8.68 -2.47 5.03
N GLU A 538 -7.41 -2.86 4.93
CA GLU A 538 -6.83 -3.82 5.88
C GLU A 538 -6.71 -3.22 7.29
N LEU A 539 -7.18 -3.97 8.29
CA LEU A 539 -7.02 -3.63 9.71
C LEU A 539 -5.67 -4.14 10.27
N PRO A 540 -4.99 -3.36 11.13
CA PRO A 540 -3.72 -3.75 11.73
C PRO A 540 -3.85 -4.93 12.72
N GLU A 541 -2.74 -5.61 12.98
CA GLU A 541 -2.64 -6.57 14.09
C GLU A 541 -2.65 -5.86 15.46
N ILE A 542 -3.20 -6.54 16.47
CA ILE A 542 -3.34 -5.97 17.82
C ILE A 542 -2.23 -6.49 18.76
N PRO A 543 -1.61 -5.61 19.58
CA PRO A 543 -0.59 -6.05 20.53
C PRO A 543 -1.22 -6.97 21.60
N ASN A 544 -0.52 -8.04 21.93
CA ASN A 544 -0.97 -9.10 22.84
C ASN A 544 -2.27 -9.82 22.41
N GLY A 545 -2.55 -9.87 21.11
CA GLY A 545 -3.64 -10.66 20.53
C GLY A 545 -3.37 -11.08 19.08
N TRP A 546 -4.40 -11.58 18.40
CA TRP A 546 -4.38 -12.01 17.01
C TRP A 546 -5.73 -11.77 16.33
N LYS A 547 -5.75 -11.75 14.98
CA LYS A 547 -6.95 -11.61 14.14
C LYS A 547 -7.18 -12.86 13.28
N SER A 548 -8.43 -13.16 12.96
CA SER A 548 -8.82 -14.16 11.95
C SER A 548 -9.93 -13.61 11.05
N THR A 549 -9.79 -13.77 9.73
CA THR A 549 -10.79 -13.38 8.73
C THR A 549 -11.68 -14.57 8.34
N SER A 550 -12.92 -14.31 7.93
CA SER A 550 -13.83 -15.33 7.39
C SER A 550 -13.58 -15.66 5.91
N HIS A 551 -12.79 -14.84 5.23
CA HIS A 551 -12.48 -14.92 3.80
C HIS A 551 -11.04 -14.39 3.58
N PRO A 552 -10.26 -14.89 2.60
CA PRO A 552 -8.92 -14.36 2.31
C PRO A 552 -8.97 -12.89 1.87
N ASP A 553 -9.80 -12.58 0.88
CA ASP A 553 -10.04 -11.21 0.41
C ASP A 553 -11.04 -10.50 1.32
N LEU A 554 -10.79 -9.25 1.70
CA LEU A 554 -11.58 -8.46 2.65
C LEU A 554 -12.87 -7.88 2.05
N ILE A 555 -13.59 -8.66 1.24
CA ILE A 555 -14.78 -8.24 0.49
C ILE A 555 -15.98 -7.90 1.38
N HIS A 556 -16.98 -7.20 0.83
CA HIS A 556 -18.27 -6.95 1.49
C HIS A 556 -18.82 -8.20 2.20
N GLY A 557 -19.24 -8.02 3.47
CA GLY A 557 -19.74 -9.11 4.31
C GLY A 557 -18.65 -9.95 4.99
N THR A 558 -17.37 -9.74 4.69
CA THR A 558 -16.25 -10.39 5.40
C THR A 558 -16.25 -9.99 6.87
N VAL A 559 -16.04 -10.98 7.74
CA VAL A 559 -16.01 -10.84 9.19
C VAL A 559 -14.60 -11.06 9.70
N VAL A 560 -14.12 -10.15 10.55
CA VAL A 560 -12.83 -10.23 11.24
C VAL A 560 -13.09 -10.40 12.73
N THR A 561 -12.53 -11.46 13.32
CA THR A 561 -12.61 -11.74 14.75
C THR A 561 -11.25 -11.52 15.40
N TYR A 562 -11.23 -10.86 16.56
CA TYR A 562 -10.04 -10.56 17.34
C TYR A 562 -10.03 -11.34 18.66
N GLN A 563 -8.87 -11.85 19.05
CA GLN A 563 -8.73 -12.57 20.33
C GLN A 563 -7.40 -12.21 21.02
N CYS A 564 -7.43 -12.04 22.34
CA CYS A 564 -6.24 -11.73 23.14
C CYS A 564 -5.48 -13.00 23.55
N TYR A 565 -4.16 -12.86 23.74
CA TYR A 565 -3.32 -13.93 24.28
C TYR A 565 -3.59 -14.18 25.78
N PRO A 566 -3.25 -15.38 26.29
CA PRO A 566 -3.63 -15.77 27.65
C PRO A 566 -2.98 -14.89 28.72
N GLY A 567 -3.79 -14.25 29.57
CA GLY A 567 -3.37 -13.26 30.57
C GLY A 567 -3.92 -11.86 30.32
N PHE A 568 -4.45 -11.62 29.11
CA PHE A 568 -5.10 -10.38 28.70
C PHE A 568 -6.61 -10.57 28.46
N THR A 569 -7.37 -9.48 28.53
CA THR A 569 -8.80 -9.41 28.21
C THR A 569 -9.06 -8.39 27.11
N LEU A 570 -9.95 -8.75 26.17
CA LEU A 570 -10.32 -7.89 25.05
C LEU A 570 -11.24 -6.75 25.50
N VAL A 571 -10.93 -5.54 25.04
CA VAL A 571 -11.66 -4.30 25.31
C VAL A 571 -11.96 -3.64 23.97
N GLY A 572 -13.24 -3.63 23.59
CA GLY A 572 -13.73 -3.23 22.26
C GLY A 572 -14.67 -4.28 21.68
N SER A 573 -14.95 -4.20 20.38
CA SER A 573 -15.73 -5.21 19.66
C SER A 573 -14.85 -6.42 19.33
N GLU A 574 -15.26 -7.63 19.75
CA GLU A 574 -14.57 -8.88 19.40
C GLU A 574 -14.64 -9.16 17.88
N ILE A 575 -15.69 -8.67 17.22
CA ILE A 575 -16.02 -8.93 15.82
C ILE A 575 -16.25 -7.60 15.09
N LEU A 576 -15.63 -7.43 13.91
CA LEU A 576 -15.87 -6.34 12.96
C LEU A 576 -16.28 -6.92 11.60
N MET A 577 -17.19 -6.23 10.90
CA MET A 577 -17.73 -6.66 9.61
C MET A 577 -17.51 -5.59 8.53
N CYS A 578 -17.15 -6.02 7.32
CA CYS A 578 -17.02 -5.15 6.15
C CYS A 578 -18.42 -4.80 5.62
N GLN A 579 -18.78 -3.52 5.70
CA GLN A 579 -20.10 -2.99 5.38
C GLN A 579 -20.25 -2.65 3.89
N TRP A 580 -21.49 -2.38 3.45
CA TRP A 580 -21.84 -2.10 2.05
C TRP A 580 -21.26 -0.78 1.50
N ASP A 581 -20.78 0.10 2.39
CA ASP A 581 -20.06 1.34 2.08
C ASP A 581 -18.52 1.16 2.09
N LEU A 582 -18.04 -0.09 2.14
CA LEU A 582 -16.63 -0.49 2.28
C LEU A 582 -15.94 0.03 3.55
N THR A 583 -16.71 0.36 4.59
CA THR A 583 -16.19 0.66 5.94
C THR A 583 -16.27 -0.54 6.87
N TRP A 584 -15.53 -0.50 7.97
CA TRP A 584 -15.67 -1.47 9.07
C TRP A 584 -16.74 -1.02 10.07
N SER A 585 -17.49 -1.98 10.60
CA SER A 585 -18.58 -1.76 11.58
C SER A 585 -18.16 -1.23 12.97
N GLY A 586 -16.93 -0.71 13.12
CA GLY A 586 -16.40 -0.19 14.39
C GLY A 586 -14.87 -0.15 14.45
N ASP A 587 -14.35 0.43 15.53
CA ASP A 587 -12.90 0.55 15.80
C ASP A 587 -12.23 -0.77 16.21
N VAL A 588 -10.92 -0.86 15.96
CA VAL A 588 -10.09 -2.03 16.33
C VAL A 588 -9.98 -2.18 17.86
N PRO A 589 -10.23 -3.37 18.43
CA PRO A 589 -10.16 -3.61 19.88
C PRO A 589 -8.73 -3.66 20.43
N ARG A 590 -8.58 -3.63 21.76
CA ARG A 590 -7.28 -3.76 22.46
C ARG A 590 -7.27 -4.87 23.51
N CYS A 591 -6.09 -5.26 23.97
CA CYS A 591 -5.88 -6.32 24.98
C CYS A 591 -5.24 -5.77 26.27
N ASP A 592 -5.98 -5.75 27.38
CA ASP A 592 -5.56 -5.24 28.69
C ASP A 592 -5.21 -6.37 29.68
N GLU A 593 -4.22 -6.19 30.57
CA GLU A 593 -3.74 -7.22 31.51
C GLU A 593 -4.68 -7.54 32.70
N VAL A 594 -4.74 -8.82 33.10
CA VAL A 594 -5.58 -9.30 34.22
C VAL A 594 -4.79 -9.46 35.53
N LEU A 595 -4.93 -8.49 36.44
CA LEU A 595 -4.08 -8.34 37.64
C LEU A 595 -4.68 -8.85 38.98
N THR A 596 -5.80 -9.58 38.99
CA THR A 596 -6.49 -10.01 40.24
C THR A 596 -6.92 -11.48 40.27
N CYS A 597 -6.96 -12.07 41.47
CA CYS A 597 -7.59 -13.36 41.75
C CYS A 597 -9.12 -13.21 41.97
N ARG A 598 -9.88 -14.24 41.62
CA ARG A 598 -11.30 -14.39 42.03
C ARG A 598 -11.38 -14.63 43.55
N ASP A 599 -12.45 -14.21 44.24
CA ASP A 599 -12.60 -14.43 45.70
C ASP A 599 -12.58 -15.94 46.01
N PRO A 600 -11.73 -16.41 46.95
CA PRO A 600 -11.65 -17.84 47.29
C PRO A 600 -12.89 -18.35 48.04
N GLY A 601 -13.77 -17.49 48.54
CA GLY A 601 -14.97 -17.87 49.31
C GLY A 601 -14.76 -17.90 50.83
N ASN A 602 -15.63 -18.63 51.52
CA ASN A 602 -15.71 -18.71 52.98
C ASN A 602 -15.73 -20.17 53.46
N VAL A 603 -15.25 -20.44 54.68
CA VAL A 603 -15.21 -21.78 55.30
C VAL A 603 -16.11 -21.80 56.54
N GLU A 604 -16.99 -22.80 56.64
CA GLU A 604 -17.88 -22.97 57.79
C GLU A 604 -17.12 -23.19 59.11
N HIS A 605 -17.74 -22.79 60.22
CA HIS A 605 -17.17 -22.90 61.57
C HIS A 605 -15.78 -22.22 61.71
N SER A 606 -15.50 -21.19 60.90
CA SER A 606 -14.24 -20.44 60.90
C SER A 606 -14.47 -18.92 60.78
N ARG A 607 -13.40 -18.13 60.98
CA ARG A 607 -13.33 -16.72 60.58
C ARG A 607 -12.26 -16.48 59.51
N LYS A 608 -12.58 -15.63 58.54
CA LYS A 608 -11.70 -15.15 57.45
C LYS A 608 -11.02 -13.85 57.88
N VAL A 609 -9.70 -13.77 57.77
CA VAL A 609 -8.89 -12.58 58.05
C VAL A 609 -8.10 -12.25 56.78
N MET A 610 -8.15 -10.99 56.34
CA MET A 610 -7.50 -10.51 55.11
C MET A 610 -6.28 -9.66 55.45
N THR A 611 -5.24 -9.72 54.62
CA THR A 611 -4.11 -8.78 54.68
C THR A 611 -3.79 -8.28 53.27
N GLY A 612 -3.91 -6.96 53.07
CA GLY A 612 -3.69 -6.29 51.78
C GLY A 612 -4.97 -5.77 51.11
N SER A 613 -4.82 -5.30 49.86
CA SER A 613 -5.92 -4.89 48.99
C SER A 613 -6.75 -6.09 48.50
N ARG A 614 -7.96 -5.85 47.99
CA ARG A 614 -8.93 -6.91 47.66
C ARG A 614 -8.44 -7.79 46.49
N PHE A 615 -7.89 -8.96 46.82
CA PHE A 615 -7.57 -10.07 45.91
C PHE A 615 -6.57 -9.77 44.78
N ALA A 616 -5.75 -8.72 44.92
CA ALA A 616 -4.61 -8.49 44.03
C ALA A 616 -3.53 -9.60 44.18
N VAL A 617 -2.68 -9.75 43.17
CA VAL A 617 -1.50 -10.64 43.26
C VAL A 617 -0.63 -10.24 44.46
N GLY A 618 -0.27 -11.20 45.30
CA GLY A 618 0.42 -11.01 46.58
C GLY A 618 -0.50 -10.88 47.81
N ALA A 619 -1.83 -10.75 47.64
CA ALA A 619 -2.75 -10.70 48.78
C ALA A 619 -2.89 -12.05 49.50
N THR A 620 -3.08 -12.03 50.82
CA THR A 620 -3.21 -13.23 51.66
C THR A 620 -4.52 -13.29 52.43
N VAL A 621 -5.07 -14.51 52.56
CA VAL A 621 -6.33 -14.82 53.23
C VAL A 621 -6.06 -15.90 54.30
N GLN A 622 -6.24 -15.58 55.58
CA GLN A 622 -6.09 -16.55 56.68
C GLN A 622 -7.46 -17.03 57.18
N PHE A 623 -7.58 -18.34 57.41
CA PHE A 623 -8.76 -18.98 58.00
C PHE A 623 -8.43 -19.53 59.39
N ILE A 624 -9.30 -19.28 60.36
CA ILE A 624 -9.10 -19.70 61.76
C ILE A 624 -10.39 -20.35 62.27
N CYS A 625 -10.34 -21.62 62.67
CA CYS A 625 -11.50 -22.37 63.17
C CYS A 625 -12.01 -21.88 64.53
N ASN A 626 -13.29 -22.13 64.79
CA ASN A 626 -13.96 -21.87 66.06
C ASN A 626 -13.65 -22.96 67.10
N LYS A 627 -13.78 -22.61 68.40
CA LYS A 627 -13.46 -23.52 69.51
C LYS A 627 -14.28 -24.83 69.42
N GLY A 628 -13.61 -25.97 69.58
CA GLY A 628 -14.18 -27.31 69.43
C GLY A 628 -14.02 -27.91 68.03
N TYR A 629 -13.40 -27.18 67.09
CA TYR A 629 -13.04 -27.66 65.77
C TYR A 629 -11.55 -27.47 65.49
N ILE A 630 -10.91 -28.49 64.89
CA ILE A 630 -9.52 -28.44 64.42
C ILE A 630 -9.45 -28.17 62.91
N LEU A 631 -8.39 -27.48 62.47
CA LEU A 631 -8.22 -27.08 61.06
C LEU A 631 -7.54 -28.20 60.25
N SER A 632 -8.15 -28.59 59.14
CA SER A 632 -7.69 -29.58 58.19
C SER A 632 -7.48 -28.91 56.82
N GLY A 633 -6.23 -28.56 56.50
CA GLY A 633 -5.82 -27.90 55.26
C GLY A 633 -4.76 -26.81 55.50
N SER A 634 -4.45 -26.01 54.49
CA SER A 634 -3.64 -24.81 54.68
C SER A 634 -4.44 -23.71 55.39
N SER A 635 -3.88 -23.10 56.44
CA SER A 635 -4.54 -22.01 57.16
C SER A 635 -4.42 -20.65 56.46
N VAL A 636 -3.54 -20.50 55.45
CA VAL A 636 -3.32 -19.25 54.71
C VAL A 636 -3.30 -19.54 53.21
N LEU A 637 -4.13 -18.84 52.45
CA LEU A 637 -4.12 -18.84 50.99
C LEU A 637 -3.46 -17.56 50.47
N THR A 638 -2.54 -17.69 49.50
CA THR A 638 -1.88 -16.55 48.86
C THR A 638 -2.29 -16.46 47.39
N CYS A 639 -2.66 -15.27 46.90
CA CYS A 639 -2.89 -15.04 45.48
C CYS A 639 -1.55 -14.89 44.77
N TYR A 640 -1.26 -15.74 43.80
CA TYR A 640 -0.02 -15.70 43.01
C TYR A 640 -0.32 -15.82 41.53
N ASN A 641 0.47 -15.10 40.71
CA ASN A 641 0.49 -15.28 39.27
C ASN A 641 1.72 -16.13 38.92
N ARG A 642 1.51 -17.20 38.15
CA ARG A 642 2.57 -18.13 37.72
C ARG A 642 2.15 -18.79 36.42
N ASP A 643 2.77 -18.31 35.34
CA ASP A 643 2.90 -18.94 34.03
C ASP A 643 1.58 -19.48 33.42
N SER A 644 0.44 -18.95 33.84
CA SER A 644 -0.89 -19.42 33.41
C SER A 644 -1.93 -18.32 33.54
N ALA A 645 -2.82 -18.26 32.55
CA ALA A 645 -3.64 -17.11 32.12
C ALA A 645 -4.53 -16.36 33.15
N VAL A 646 -4.62 -16.84 34.39
CA VAL A 646 -5.44 -16.24 35.46
C VAL A 646 -4.72 -16.44 36.79
N PRO A 647 -4.52 -15.40 37.61
CA PRO A 647 -3.98 -15.52 38.97
C PRO A 647 -4.78 -16.52 39.84
N LYS A 648 -4.08 -17.32 40.64
CA LYS A 648 -4.65 -18.43 41.42
C LYS A 648 -4.27 -18.35 42.90
N TRP A 649 -5.04 -19.03 43.74
CA TRP A 649 -4.72 -19.22 45.16
C TRP A 649 -3.77 -20.40 45.37
N SER A 650 -2.88 -20.29 46.35
CA SER A 650 -1.86 -21.30 46.67
C SER A 650 -2.43 -22.71 46.87
N ASP A 651 -3.55 -22.81 47.59
CA ASP A 651 -4.17 -24.06 48.00
C ASP A 651 -5.70 -24.02 47.84
N ARG A 652 -6.34 -25.17 48.06
CA ARG A 652 -7.80 -25.28 48.19
C ARG A 652 -8.24 -24.82 49.59
N LEU A 653 -9.49 -24.39 49.72
CA LEU A 653 -10.10 -24.01 51.01
C LEU A 653 -9.91 -25.10 52.09
N PRO A 654 -9.46 -24.74 53.31
CA PRO A 654 -9.39 -25.67 54.44
C PRO A 654 -10.79 -26.04 54.97
N LYS A 655 -10.84 -27.03 55.88
CA LYS A 655 -12.07 -27.41 56.59
C LYS A 655 -11.84 -27.42 58.10
N CYS A 656 -12.88 -27.09 58.87
CA CYS A 656 -12.90 -27.20 60.33
C CYS A 656 -13.69 -28.47 60.74
N ILE A 657 -13.08 -29.39 61.49
CA ILE A 657 -13.69 -30.68 61.87
C ILE A 657 -13.72 -30.90 63.38
N ALA A 658 -14.71 -31.63 63.89
CA ALA A 658 -14.95 -31.84 65.32
C ALA A 658 -14.23 -33.08 65.89
N GLU A 659 -13.95 -33.06 67.20
CA GLU A 659 -13.06 -33.97 67.94
C GLU A 659 -13.83 -35.11 68.66
N LYS A 660 -13.31 -36.35 68.68
CA LYS A 660 -13.99 -37.56 69.24
C LYS A 660 -13.00 -38.65 69.74
N TYR A 661 -13.50 -39.61 70.52
CA TYR A 661 -12.78 -40.78 71.09
C TYR A 661 -13.60 -42.10 70.96
N GLU A 662 -12.96 -43.28 71.08
CA GLU A 662 -13.50 -44.63 70.78
C GLU A 662 -13.29 -45.66 71.93
N PRO A 663 -14.13 -46.72 72.08
CA PRO A 663 -14.08 -47.68 73.20
C PRO A 663 -13.13 -48.89 73.03
N CYS A 664 -12.83 -49.58 74.15
CA CYS A 664 -12.00 -50.79 74.20
C CYS A 664 -12.67 -52.01 73.53
N ARG A 665 -11.87 -52.97 73.04
CA ARG A 665 -12.33 -54.32 72.61
C ARG A 665 -12.13 -55.37 73.71
N ASN A 666 -12.93 -56.43 73.68
CA ASN A 666 -12.82 -57.58 74.59
C ASN A 666 -11.68 -58.54 74.18
N PRO A 667 -10.80 -58.99 75.10
CA PRO A 667 -9.76 -59.98 74.81
C PRO A 667 -10.26 -61.43 74.63
N GLY A 668 -11.46 -61.77 75.13
CA GLY A 668 -12.06 -63.11 75.03
C GLY A 668 -11.54 -64.15 76.02
N ALA A 669 -12.18 -65.33 76.04
CA ALA A 669 -11.86 -66.45 76.91
C ALA A 669 -11.11 -67.58 76.19
N VAL A 670 -10.19 -68.25 76.89
CA VAL A 670 -9.52 -69.48 76.43
C VAL A 670 -10.41 -70.69 76.78
N SER A 671 -10.40 -71.76 75.98
CA SER A 671 -11.37 -72.87 76.06
C SER A 671 -11.41 -73.69 77.36
N THR A 672 -10.47 -73.50 78.29
CA THR A 672 -10.48 -74.07 79.66
C THR A 672 -10.94 -73.05 80.71
N SER A 673 -11.44 -71.89 80.30
CA SER A 673 -11.90 -70.79 81.14
C SER A 673 -13.27 -70.26 80.69
N VAL A 674 -14.05 -69.74 81.63
CA VAL A 674 -15.38 -69.17 81.39
C VAL A 674 -15.38 -67.72 81.87
N GLN A 675 -15.70 -66.80 80.95
CA GLN A 675 -15.79 -65.36 81.22
C GLN A 675 -17.18 -64.94 81.69
N SER A 676 -17.26 -63.86 82.47
CA SER A 676 -18.52 -63.35 83.05
C SER A 676 -19.35 -62.51 82.07
N SER A 677 -18.80 -62.13 80.92
CA SER A 677 -19.47 -61.31 79.90
C SER A 677 -18.79 -61.44 78.55
N GLU A 678 -19.57 -61.59 77.48
CA GLU A 678 -19.07 -61.76 76.11
C GLU A 678 -19.29 -60.50 75.23
N LYS A 679 -19.45 -59.32 75.86
CA LYS A 679 -19.56 -58.04 75.12
C LYS A 679 -18.35 -57.87 74.20
N ALA A 680 -18.54 -57.56 72.92
CA ALA A 680 -17.43 -57.36 71.99
C ALA A 680 -16.58 -56.11 72.28
N PHE A 681 -17.20 -55.09 72.90
CA PHE A 681 -16.58 -53.82 73.28
C PHE A 681 -16.95 -53.43 74.70
N TYR A 682 -16.03 -52.76 75.38
CA TYR A 682 -16.22 -52.20 76.72
C TYR A 682 -16.08 -50.68 76.67
N GLN A 683 -17.04 -49.99 77.26
CA GLN A 683 -16.94 -48.54 77.45
C GLN A 683 -15.93 -48.23 78.56
N ALA A 684 -15.39 -47.01 78.54
CA ALA A 684 -14.44 -46.54 79.54
C ALA A 684 -14.98 -46.72 80.97
N GLY A 685 -14.29 -47.51 81.79
CA GLY A 685 -14.68 -47.86 83.16
C GLY A 685 -15.36 -49.22 83.37
N GLU A 686 -15.75 -49.95 82.30
CA GLU A 686 -16.35 -51.28 82.46
C GLU A 686 -15.32 -52.38 82.81
N THR A 687 -15.79 -53.48 83.43
CA THR A 687 -14.98 -54.62 83.91
C THR A 687 -15.41 -55.98 83.33
N LEU A 688 -14.49 -56.94 83.31
CA LEU A 688 -14.69 -58.33 82.88
C LEU A 688 -13.96 -59.31 83.82
N THR A 689 -14.59 -60.42 84.20
CA THR A 689 -14.06 -61.43 85.14
C THR A 689 -14.02 -62.84 84.52
N PHE A 690 -13.07 -63.69 84.95
CA PHE A 690 -12.85 -65.06 84.44
C PHE A 690 -12.90 -66.12 85.55
N SER A 691 -13.21 -67.37 85.16
CA SER A 691 -13.25 -68.59 86.00
C SER A 691 -12.70 -69.80 85.22
N CYS A 692 -12.38 -70.93 85.87
CA CYS A 692 -11.81 -72.13 85.20
C CYS A 692 -12.77 -73.32 85.16
N SER A 693 -12.60 -74.22 84.18
CA SER A 693 -13.35 -75.47 84.08
C SER A 693 -12.72 -76.59 84.93
N SER A 694 -13.51 -77.63 85.24
CA SER A 694 -13.12 -78.71 86.16
C SER A 694 -11.83 -79.41 85.71
N GLY A 695 -10.83 -79.43 86.60
CA GLY A 695 -9.47 -79.95 86.34
C GLY A 695 -8.40 -78.88 86.12
N TYR A 696 -8.76 -77.59 86.07
CA TYR A 696 -7.83 -76.47 85.92
C TYR A 696 -7.98 -75.42 87.04
N GLU A 697 -6.88 -74.77 87.41
CA GLU A 697 -6.83 -73.72 88.44
C GLU A 697 -6.33 -72.40 87.82
N LEU A 698 -6.91 -71.26 88.23
CA LEU A 698 -6.52 -69.94 87.71
C LEU A 698 -5.34 -69.35 88.49
N GLN A 699 -4.19 -69.23 87.84
CA GLN A 699 -3.03 -68.52 88.38
C GLN A 699 -2.99 -67.06 87.89
N GLY A 700 -3.80 -66.19 88.51
CA GLY A 700 -3.82 -64.76 88.18
C GLY A 700 -4.96 -63.98 88.83
N GLY A 701 -4.95 -62.65 88.66
CA GLY A 701 -6.07 -61.80 89.04
C GLY A 701 -7.25 -62.01 88.10
N ALA A 702 -8.42 -62.34 88.63
CA ALA A 702 -9.56 -62.80 87.83
C ALA A 702 -10.28 -61.71 87.02
N THR A 703 -9.99 -60.41 87.24
CA THR A 703 -10.79 -59.28 86.71
C THR A 703 -9.93 -58.18 86.07
N ILE A 704 -10.38 -57.62 84.94
CA ILE A 704 -9.75 -56.51 84.20
C ILE A 704 -10.74 -55.34 83.96
N TYR A 705 -10.25 -54.15 83.59
CA TYR A 705 -11.07 -52.96 83.29
C TYR A 705 -10.61 -52.15 82.07
N CYS A 706 -11.54 -51.44 81.41
CA CYS A 706 -11.27 -50.53 80.29
C CYS A 706 -10.99 -49.08 80.77
N VAL A 707 -10.11 -48.35 80.06
CA VAL A 707 -9.81 -46.93 80.29
C VAL A 707 -9.93 -46.12 78.98
N PRO A 708 -10.32 -44.83 79.04
CA PRO A 708 -10.59 -44.03 77.83
C PRO A 708 -9.30 -43.60 77.10
N GLY A 709 -9.19 -43.91 75.81
CA GLY A 709 -8.12 -43.43 74.92
C GLY A 709 -7.96 -44.24 73.63
N HIS A 710 -7.30 -43.66 72.62
CA HIS A 710 -6.87 -44.33 71.38
C HIS A 710 -5.34 -44.40 71.29
N PRO A 711 -4.74 -45.48 70.74
CA PRO A 711 -5.00 -46.86 71.12
C PRO A 711 -3.71 -47.60 71.52
N SER A 712 -3.86 -48.79 72.12
CA SER A 712 -2.79 -49.78 72.40
C SER A 712 -1.63 -49.33 73.30
N HIS A 713 -1.89 -49.20 74.60
CA HIS A 713 -0.93 -49.69 75.61
C HIS A 713 -1.51 -50.96 76.24
N ASN A 714 -1.36 -52.10 75.54
CA ASN A 714 -1.74 -53.41 76.07
C ASN A 714 -0.81 -53.76 77.24
N ASN A 715 -1.34 -53.82 78.46
CA ASN A 715 -0.58 -54.19 79.65
C ASN A 715 -1.28 -55.28 80.48
N TYR A 716 -1.53 -56.43 79.86
CA TYR A 716 -1.73 -57.68 80.60
C TYR A 716 -0.93 -58.82 79.96
N LEU A 717 -0.30 -59.60 80.82
CA LEU A 717 0.72 -60.60 80.51
C LEU A 717 0.10 -61.98 80.25
N PHE A 718 0.81 -62.82 79.50
CA PHE A 718 0.41 -64.14 78.99
C PHE A 718 -0.41 -65.04 79.94
N LEU A 719 -1.35 -65.79 79.35
CA LEU A 719 -1.78 -67.11 79.82
C LEU A 719 -1.53 -68.15 78.71
N PHE A 720 -1.12 -69.36 79.08
CA PHE A 720 -0.84 -70.46 78.14
C PHE A 720 -1.47 -71.78 78.61
N LEU A 721 -2.07 -72.53 77.69
CA LEU A 721 -2.48 -73.95 77.81
C LEU A 721 -2.46 -74.59 76.41
N LYS A 722 -2.29 -75.93 76.31
CA LYS A 722 -1.81 -76.57 75.06
C LYS A 722 -2.20 -78.05 74.93
N ILE A 723 -2.47 -78.51 73.69
CA ILE A 723 -2.48 -79.89 73.10
C ILE A 723 -3.47 -79.88 71.90
N ALA A 724 -3.33 -80.62 70.78
CA ALA A 724 -2.20 -80.96 69.91
C ALA A 724 -2.77 -81.24 68.47
N GLN A 725 -1.99 -81.07 67.39
CA GLN A 725 -2.52 -80.94 66.00
C GLN A 725 -2.67 -82.26 65.20
N LYS A 726 -3.64 -82.33 64.25
CA LYS A 726 -3.39 -82.35 62.77
C LYS A 726 -4.62 -82.68 61.88
N SER A 727 -4.56 -82.18 60.62
CA SER A 727 -5.04 -82.81 59.36
C SER A 727 -6.47 -82.59 58.77
N TRP A 728 -6.57 -81.65 57.80
CA TRP A 728 -7.26 -81.70 56.47
C TRP A 728 -8.69 -82.29 56.29
N PHE A 729 -9.66 -81.47 55.80
CA PHE A 729 -10.04 -81.37 54.36
C PHE A 729 -11.21 -80.39 54.00
N PHE A 730 -11.16 -79.87 52.76
CA PHE A 730 -12.21 -79.33 51.84
C PHE A 730 -13.05 -78.02 52.08
N SER A 731 -12.84 -77.07 51.13
CA SER A 731 -13.85 -76.20 50.43
C SER A 731 -14.43 -74.95 51.15
N ILE A 732 -14.81 -73.81 50.50
CA ILE A 732 -14.54 -73.22 49.15
C ILE A 732 -14.90 -71.70 49.16
N LEU A 733 -14.40 -70.89 48.20
CA LEU A 733 -14.70 -69.44 47.92
C LEU A 733 -14.30 -68.42 49.02
N SER A 734 -13.84 -67.18 48.75
CA SER A 734 -13.81 -66.36 47.50
C SER A 734 -12.74 -65.23 47.50
N SER A 735 -12.50 -64.65 46.32
CA SER A 735 -11.86 -63.34 45.99
C SER A 735 -10.37 -63.06 46.28
N SER A 736 -9.77 -62.32 45.34
CA SER A 736 -8.40 -61.77 45.28
C SER A 736 -8.42 -60.24 45.60
N ASP A 737 -7.35 -59.41 45.57
CA ASP A 737 -6.02 -59.48 44.93
C ASP A 737 -4.88 -58.81 45.75
N VAL A 738 -3.62 -59.03 45.34
CA VAL A 738 -2.38 -58.49 45.96
C VAL A 738 -1.40 -57.97 44.88
N ASN A 739 -0.45 -57.11 45.25
CA ASN A 739 0.38 -56.28 44.34
C ASN A 739 1.91 -56.52 44.50
N MET A 740 2.69 -56.13 43.47
CA MET A 740 4.18 -56.01 43.41
C MET A 740 4.99 -57.35 43.46
N ASP A 741 6.20 -57.47 42.87
CA ASP A 741 7.32 -56.50 42.90
C ASP A 741 8.41 -56.60 41.78
N TYR A 742 9.31 -55.59 41.76
CA TYR A 742 10.61 -55.31 41.08
C TYR A 742 11.36 -56.20 40.01
N SER A 743 12.08 -55.46 39.13
CA SER A 743 13.46 -55.68 38.58
C SER A 743 13.68 -56.08 37.09
N MET A 744 14.91 -55.85 36.58
CA MET A 744 15.36 -55.93 35.18
C MET A 744 16.34 -57.09 34.89
N GLU A 745 16.32 -57.69 33.68
CA GLU A 745 17.51 -58.01 32.84
C GLU A 745 17.14 -58.64 31.45
N GLY A 746 18.10 -58.69 30.50
CA GLY A 746 18.34 -59.89 29.67
C GLY A 746 17.58 -60.18 28.34
N THR A 747 17.91 -59.47 27.25
CA THR A 747 18.11 -60.00 25.86
C THR A 747 17.10 -60.90 25.09
N ASN A 748 16.80 -60.47 23.85
CA ASN A 748 16.76 -61.26 22.58
C ASN A 748 15.64 -62.29 22.23
N ILE A 749 14.71 -61.97 21.30
CA ILE A 749 14.69 -62.41 19.87
C ILE A 749 13.39 -62.06 19.06
N THR A 750 13.57 -61.23 18.02
CA THR A 750 12.87 -61.09 16.70
C THR A 750 11.34 -60.96 16.49
N LEU A 751 11.01 -60.13 15.47
CA LEU A 751 9.91 -60.20 14.47
C LEU A 751 8.44 -59.92 14.89
N ALA A 752 7.89 -58.76 14.46
CA ALA A 752 6.58 -58.62 13.77
C ALA A 752 6.08 -57.15 13.51
N VAL A 753 6.87 -56.23 12.92
CA VAL A 753 6.36 -54.85 12.58
C VAL A 753 6.74 -54.32 11.18
N PHE A 754 7.66 -54.94 10.44
CA PHE A 754 8.24 -54.36 9.20
C PHE A 754 7.44 -54.57 7.89
N ILE A 755 6.17 -55.00 7.96
CA ILE A 755 5.38 -55.36 6.78
C ILE A 755 4.49 -54.20 6.22
N PRO A 756 3.82 -53.35 7.03
CA PRO A 756 2.89 -52.35 6.49
C PRO A 756 3.55 -51.25 5.65
N THR A 757 4.75 -50.81 6.01
CA THR A 757 5.41 -49.63 5.42
C THR A 757 6.00 -49.89 4.03
N ALA A 758 6.46 -51.11 3.74
CA ALA A 758 7.03 -51.48 2.45
C ALA A 758 5.97 -51.53 1.33
N ILE A 759 4.76 -51.99 1.64
CA ILE A 759 3.68 -52.19 0.66
C ILE A 759 3.17 -50.84 0.12
N ILE A 760 2.99 -49.85 0.99
CA ILE A 760 2.45 -48.51 0.62
C ILE A 760 3.41 -47.77 -0.33
N LEU A 761 4.74 -47.92 -0.16
CA LEU A 761 5.75 -47.32 -1.03
C LEU A 761 5.76 -47.95 -2.43
N LEU A 762 5.63 -49.27 -2.53
CA LEU A 762 5.53 -49.97 -3.81
C LEU A 762 4.24 -49.59 -4.57
N GLN A 763 3.11 -49.45 -3.86
CA GLN A 763 1.83 -49.09 -4.46
C GLN A 763 1.87 -47.70 -5.14
N ARG A 764 2.51 -46.70 -4.51
CA ARG A 764 2.66 -45.34 -5.09
C ARG A 764 3.60 -45.31 -6.30
N LEU A 765 4.72 -46.04 -6.26
CA LEU A 765 5.64 -46.12 -7.40
C LEU A 765 5.01 -46.80 -8.62
N PHE A 766 4.18 -47.83 -8.41
CA PHE A 766 3.43 -48.48 -9.48
C PHE A 766 2.45 -47.52 -10.16
N PHE A 767 1.64 -46.78 -9.40
CA PHE A 767 0.68 -45.81 -9.94
C PHE A 767 1.36 -44.70 -10.77
N LEU A 768 2.47 -44.14 -10.28
CA LEU A 768 3.22 -43.09 -10.99
C LEU A 768 3.90 -43.59 -12.29
N SER A 769 4.14 -44.91 -12.42
CA SER A 769 4.70 -45.49 -13.64
C SER A 769 3.68 -45.60 -14.78
N LEU A 770 2.42 -45.89 -14.46
CA LEU A 770 1.34 -46.06 -15.43
C LEU A 770 0.94 -44.73 -16.09
N PHE A 771 0.81 -43.66 -15.29
CA PHE A 771 0.43 -42.33 -15.81
C PHE A 771 1.49 -41.67 -16.70
N ARG A 772 2.72 -42.20 -16.77
CA ARG A 772 3.75 -41.75 -17.73
C ARG A 772 3.78 -42.53 -19.05
N PHE A 773 2.97 -43.58 -19.20
CA PHE A 773 3.01 -44.47 -20.37
C PHE A 773 1.87 -44.28 -21.39
N GLN A 774 0.90 -43.42 -21.12
CA GLN A 774 -0.17 -43.07 -22.07
C GLN A 774 -0.22 -41.56 -22.33
N GLY A 775 0.64 -41.09 -23.25
CA GLY A 775 0.69 -39.69 -23.63
C GLY A 775 -0.29 -39.34 -24.75
N LYS A 776 -1.45 -38.73 -24.41
CA LYS A 776 -2.11 -37.64 -25.16
C LYS A 776 -3.37 -37.12 -24.44
N SER A 777 -3.68 -35.85 -24.66
CA SER A 777 -4.82 -35.11 -24.09
C SER A 777 -6.06 -35.16 -24.98
N VAL A 778 -7.25 -35.33 -24.38
CA VAL A 778 -8.58 -35.09 -25.01
C VAL A 778 -9.52 -34.45 -23.95
N ARG A 779 -10.55 -33.74 -24.42
CA ARG A 779 -11.46 -32.81 -23.69
C ARG A 779 -12.93 -33.25 -23.93
N MET A 780 -13.91 -32.55 -23.33
CA MET A 780 -15.37 -32.55 -23.68
C MET A 780 -16.22 -33.74 -23.13
N PRO A 781 -17.59 -33.71 -23.18
CA PRO A 781 -18.48 -32.65 -22.65
C PRO A 781 -19.87 -33.13 -22.06
N ALA A 782 -20.61 -32.18 -21.47
CA ALA A 782 -22.08 -31.95 -21.56
C ALA A 782 -23.20 -32.87 -20.98
N SER A 783 -24.31 -32.17 -20.62
CA SER A 783 -25.76 -32.47 -20.80
C SER A 783 -26.57 -33.49 -19.96
N SER A 784 -27.51 -32.93 -19.15
CA SER A 784 -28.95 -33.28 -19.02
C SER A 784 -29.46 -34.53 -18.23
N PRO A 785 -30.76 -34.57 -17.78
CA PRO A 785 -31.36 -35.58 -16.84
C PRO A 785 -32.29 -36.59 -17.61
N PRO A 786 -33.34 -37.30 -17.06
CA PRO A 786 -33.88 -37.46 -15.67
C PRO A 786 -34.38 -38.89 -15.23
N TYR A 787 -35.00 -39.01 -14.03
CA TYR A 787 -35.95 -40.07 -13.53
C TYR A 787 -35.41 -41.53 -13.35
N ASP A 788 -35.93 -42.47 -12.52
CA ASP A 788 -37.16 -42.57 -11.69
C ASP A 788 -37.04 -43.58 -10.48
N ASN A 789 -37.99 -43.55 -9.52
CA ASN A 789 -38.44 -44.62 -8.56
C ASN A 789 -37.48 -45.22 -7.47
N MET A 790 -37.92 -45.77 -6.31
CA MET A 790 -39.10 -45.57 -5.41
C MET A 790 -38.92 -46.37 -4.07
N MET A 791 -39.99 -46.52 -3.24
CA MET A 791 -40.14 -47.26 -1.94
C MET A 791 -39.78 -46.44 -0.67
N GLU A 792 -40.71 -46.06 0.25
CA GLU A 792 -41.43 -46.83 1.32
C GLU A 792 -40.60 -47.08 2.61
N GLU A 793 -41.08 -46.99 3.86
CA GLU A 793 -42.42 -46.70 4.45
C GLU A 793 -42.28 -46.26 5.95
N SER A 794 -43.35 -45.75 6.60
CA SER A 794 -43.61 -45.74 8.09
C SER A 794 -42.77 -44.83 9.02
N ALA A 795 -43.23 -44.32 10.19
CA ALA A 795 -44.58 -44.09 10.72
C ALA A 795 -44.60 -43.10 11.94
N PHE A 796 -45.71 -42.34 12.08
CA PHE A 796 -46.41 -41.82 13.29
C PHE A 796 -45.66 -41.45 14.60
N ASP A 797 -45.95 -40.26 15.15
CA ASP A 797 -47.00 -40.12 16.20
C ASP A 797 -47.48 -38.65 16.46
N ASN A 798 -48.70 -38.49 17.00
CA ASN A 798 -49.41 -37.22 17.39
C ASN A 798 -50.71 -37.63 18.15
N PRO A 799 -51.28 -36.96 19.20
CA PRO A 799 -51.80 -35.56 19.23
C PRO A 799 -51.61 -34.81 20.61
N ILE A 800 -52.14 -33.60 20.92
CA ILE A 800 -53.53 -33.31 21.41
C ILE A 800 -53.82 -31.80 21.73
N TYR A 801 -55.07 -31.37 21.43
CA TYR A 801 -55.94 -30.23 21.91
C TYR A 801 -55.69 -28.70 21.68
N GLU A 802 -56.76 -28.03 21.17
CA GLU A 802 -57.34 -26.66 21.41
C GLU A 802 -56.45 -25.39 21.58
N SER A 803 -56.79 -24.15 21.18
CA SER A 803 -57.86 -23.47 20.37
C SER A 803 -57.48 -21.96 20.22
N GLY A 804 -58.15 -21.02 19.50
CA GLY A 804 -59.29 -21.01 18.55
C GLY A 804 -60.01 -19.63 18.52
N VAL A 805 -60.71 -19.26 17.40
CA VAL A 805 -61.63 -18.08 17.22
C VAL A 805 -60.95 -16.68 17.14
N SER A 806 -61.37 -15.67 16.33
CA SER A 806 -62.46 -15.49 15.34
C SER A 806 -62.01 -14.86 14.00
N THR A 807 -62.94 -14.75 13.05
CA THR A 807 -62.88 -13.89 11.84
C THR A 807 -63.65 -12.57 12.03
N ASP A 808 -63.44 -11.61 11.11
CA ASP A 808 -64.44 -10.82 10.32
C ASP A 808 -63.68 -9.71 9.54
N VAL A 809 -63.83 -9.37 8.25
CA VAL A 809 -64.90 -9.35 7.22
C VAL A 809 -65.62 -7.99 7.08
N LEU A 810 -65.30 -7.24 5.99
CA LEU A 810 -66.16 -6.36 5.16
C LEU A 810 -65.28 -5.82 3.98
N SER A 811 -65.60 -5.99 2.69
CA SER A 811 -66.61 -5.29 1.84
C SER A 811 -66.25 -3.81 1.58
N MET A 812 -65.75 -3.35 0.41
CA MET A 812 -66.18 -3.43 -1.02
C MET A 812 -66.99 -2.19 -1.48
N ARG A 813 -66.76 -1.78 -2.75
CA ARG A 813 -67.29 -0.65 -3.57
C ARG A 813 -66.34 0.54 -3.71
N ASP A 814 -65.88 0.94 -4.91
CA ASP A 814 -66.52 1.22 -6.23
C ASP A 814 -67.12 2.64 -6.33
N VAL A 815 -66.45 3.53 -7.09
CA VAL A 815 -67.07 4.43 -8.10
C VAL A 815 -66.06 4.72 -9.22
N ASP A 816 -66.45 4.36 -10.44
CA ASP A 816 -66.21 4.96 -11.77
C ASP A 816 -65.72 6.44 -11.88
N SER A 817 -65.20 6.97 -13.01
CA SER A 817 -65.05 6.45 -14.40
C SER A 817 -64.22 7.40 -15.28
N GLN A 818 -63.65 6.88 -16.38
CA GLN A 818 -63.45 7.55 -17.70
C GLN A 818 -62.46 8.76 -17.79
N ASN A 819 -61.81 9.06 -18.92
CA ASN A 819 -61.84 8.45 -20.27
C ASN A 819 -60.54 8.73 -21.07
N THR A 820 -60.33 7.96 -22.15
CA THR A 820 -59.57 8.28 -23.40
C THR A 820 -58.08 8.71 -23.35
N SER A 821 -57.24 8.50 -24.38
CA SER A 821 -56.99 7.36 -25.31
C SER A 821 -55.95 7.75 -26.40
N VAL A 822 -55.44 6.74 -27.12
CA VAL A 822 -54.73 6.79 -28.42
C VAL A 822 -53.23 7.07 -28.40
N LEU A 823 -52.54 6.25 -29.21
CA LEU A 823 -51.10 6.21 -29.50
C LEU A 823 -50.60 7.43 -30.28
N SER A 824 -49.33 7.76 -30.03
CA SER A 824 -48.32 7.90 -31.10
C SER A 824 -46.96 7.52 -30.54
#